data_AF-A0AAU9WB75-F1
#
_entry.id   AF-A0AAU9WB75-F1
#
_cell.length_a   1.000
_cell.length_b   1.000
_cell.length_c   1.000
_cell.angle_alpha   90.00
_cell.angle_beta   90.00
_cell.angle_gamma   90.00
#
_symmetry.space_group_name_H-M   'P 1'
#
loop_
_entity.id
_entity.type
_entity.pdbx_description
1 polymer ?
#
loop_
_entity_poly.entity_id
_entity_poly.type
_entity_poly.pdbx_seq_one_letter_code
_entity_poly.pdbx_strand_id
1 'polypeptide(L)'
;MSYEGVPMKESGEEKRTSGDGFVISRTKAIVLVVIVILLIIFVGVMSGVLSARKARKDALAEMTTEKPVRATGQGPTSEVKPTEEPTGPEPWYQIRLPQNIRPIHYDLYLNPSLEKNTFDGKVSVLVEVTKESEYMSYMLIHINDMNVTSAKVHKRDPNAEPHAAAPGEEIPSETFEYPKNEYFVFELKKDLEAGGQYVLVMDYKSTFSSQLNGLYISTYTNEKGEQRTKSRMSDDEFQLKLEEDGEDEKKEQEFVITRSKAIGLVVFVIVLIIFFAVISGVFSARRARIEALDENQSSKGGKAPGKRPAPTEEPGVTAGTEVSTSTAAPTNASTNASGPISNATAVTPSQPVKPWKNIRLPQNIRPVHYSVYLDPYLELNTFKGNVSVLINVTEKSDVMSYILIHINDMNVTHAKVYKRDSNVTSNTTSLGEEIFSKTFEYSENDYFVFELEKDLEVGGHYVLLMSYKSTFSSQLNGLYISTYTNEKGEQRRLATTKFEPTDARKALPCFDEPAMKATFSTVIVHEKDYRALSNMPVVKQQQLANGRIESHFMKSVPMSTYLLAFIVCDFKFTNATTGQHKNITLRVWTTPAQVNQTKFALDVGNGIITYYEEYYNLGYPLPKQDMIAIPDFSSGAMENWGLITYRETALLFNEGVSSEANKQRVAVVVSHELAHQWFGNIVSPKWWNDLWLNEGFASFVEYLGVNHTHPDWEMMEQFLLSDLQRVFPLDALASSHPISVEVDHPKKIKQLFDRISYSKGASIIRMLEGFVGKEKFKEGLSYYLRKYAYKNAETQDLWNALGEKANMDVKTIMDTWTLQMGFPVVTITRIGSTDKAKATQKHFLLDPNTNVTVTSQFNYKWHVPLTYVFQDASQDPKTKWMNISSDSVEFTWPKNKWIKGNFKQVGYYRVHYDDDNWQALVQQLENDHTVFTTEDRSSLIDDAFNLARAGYLKYDIALGTLNYLGKETKYVPWKTALNSLGFLEHILSDRPANGNFQRLIRSKVKALADQLGWENKQDDNHIKRYLRSAILGAACSAGDSDCIENATQIFKEWKSGKRSEIDVDLRTLVYYYGISNTGEEEWNWLYEKFLNTTEASEKSKLMYALAASRETWILNTYLGYSLDSSKIRSQDAVSVISYVAYNPVGKYLAWTFVQNNWKALFDMFSTSTFRLTSLTNSVTQFSTEADLEQMKAFFDRSEAGTSENARKQAIERTQANIEWLKKYEEIITTWLKNNVGS
;
A
#
# COMPACT_ATOMS: atom_id res chain seq x y z
N MET A 1 -58.50 14.40 -2.91
CA MET A 1 -59.82 13.75 -3.07
C MET A 1 -59.66 12.27 -2.77
N SER A 2 -60.48 11.59 -1.98
CA SER A 2 -61.42 12.02 -0.93
C SER A 2 -62.12 10.78 -0.35
N TYR A 3 -62.18 10.68 0.99
CA TYR A 3 -63.27 10.03 1.77
C TYR A 3 -63.35 8.49 1.72
N GLU A 4 -63.16 7.79 2.85
CA GLU A 4 -64.17 7.41 3.89
C GLU A 4 -65.13 6.28 3.41
N GLY A 5 -65.49 5.26 4.20
CA GLY A 5 -65.08 4.86 5.56
C GLY A 5 -66.16 3.97 6.24
N VAL A 6 -65.81 3.26 7.34
CA VAL A 6 -66.58 3.20 8.61
C VAL A 6 -67.99 2.50 8.60
N PRO A 7 -68.49 1.80 9.67
CA PRO A 7 -67.80 1.06 10.77
C PRO A 7 -68.57 -0.15 11.45
N MET A 8 -67.91 -0.75 12.46
CA MET A 8 -68.39 -1.13 13.83
C MET A 8 -69.54 -2.13 14.19
N LYS A 9 -69.25 -2.89 15.28
CA LYS A 9 -70.12 -3.22 16.47
C LYS A 9 -71.23 -4.29 16.36
N GLU A 10 -71.63 -5.02 17.42
CA GLU A 10 -71.14 -5.21 18.81
C GLU A 10 -71.70 -6.50 19.47
N SER A 11 -71.08 -6.93 20.59
CA SER A 11 -71.69 -7.62 21.76
C SER A 11 -72.11 -9.11 21.69
N GLY A 12 -71.92 -9.82 22.83
CA GLY A 12 -72.49 -11.16 23.08
C GLY A 12 -71.63 -12.10 23.95
N GLU A 13 -71.52 -11.85 25.27
CA GLU A 13 -71.00 -12.85 26.22
C GLU A 13 -72.10 -13.81 26.69
N GLU A 14 -71.85 -15.12 26.71
CA GLU A 14 -72.44 -15.99 27.74
C GLU A 14 -71.59 -17.23 28.07
N LYS A 15 -71.85 -17.82 29.24
CA LYS A 15 -70.90 -18.63 30.03
C LYS A 15 -70.80 -20.11 29.62
N ARG A 16 -69.62 -20.72 29.85
CA ARG A 16 -69.47 -22.17 30.09
C ARG A 16 -68.54 -22.45 31.28
N THR A 17 -68.88 -23.48 32.05
CA THR A 17 -68.16 -23.94 33.25
C THR A 17 -67.36 -25.22 33.01
N SER A 18 -66.24 -25.33 33.74
CA SER A 18 -65.49 -26.56 34.11
C SER A 18 -64.99 -27.50 33.00
N GLY A 19 -63.66 -27.55 32.80
CA GLY A 19 -63.00 -28.56 31.96
C GLY A 19 -61.57 -28.17 31.55
N ASP A 20 -60.66 -28.02 32.52
CA ASP A 20 -59.34 -27.39 32.32
C ASP A 20 -58.44 -28.03 31.23
N GLY A 21 -58.09 -27.22 30.23
CA GLY A 21 -56.93 -27.43 29.36
C GLY A 21 -56.49 -26.09 28.75
N PHE A 22 -55.25 -25.66 28.98
CA PHE A 22 -54.71 -24.45 28.37
C PHE A 22 -54.27 -24.73 26.93
N VAL A 23 -54.88 -24.04 25.97
CA VAL A 23 -54.42 -24.03 24.58
C VAL A 23 -53.37 -22.94 24.42
N ILE A 24 -52.13 -23.33 24.15
CA ILE A 24 -51.02 -22.43 23.81
C ILE A 24 -50.64 -22.68 22.35
N SER A 25 -50.78 -21.64 21.51
CA SER A 25 -50.32 -21.66 20.10
C SER A 25 -48.85 -22.05 20.00
N ARG A 26 -48.46 -22.82 18.97
CA ARG A 26 -47.08 -23.31 18.75
C ARG A 26 -46.01 -22.23 18.92
N THR A 27 -46.24 -21.03 18.40
CA THR A 27 -45.36 -19.86 18.53
C THR A 27 -45.14 -19.44 19.99
N LYS A 28 -46.20 -19.36 20.79
CA LYS A 28 -46.12 -19.02 22.23
C LYS A 28 -45.43 -20.13 23.04
N ALA A 29 -45.60 -21.41 22.68
CA ALA A 29 -44.89 -22.51 23.33
C ALA A 29 -43.38 -22.45 23.04
N ILE A 30 -43.00 -22.20 21.78
CA ILE A 30 -41.59 -22.00 21.37
C ILE A 30 -41.00 -20.80 22.09
N VAL A 31 -41.70 -19.65 22.11
CA VAL A 31 -41.26 -18.45 22.84
C VAL A 31 -41.08 -18.72 24.33
N LEU A 32 -41.98 -19.48 24.98
CA LEU A 32 -41.83 -19.82 26.41
C LEU A 32 -40.58 -20.68 26.66
N VAL A 33 -40.31 -21.68 25.80
CA VAL A 33 -39.11 -22.53 25.88
C VAL A 33 -37.84 -21.71 25.64
N VAL A 34 -37.85 -20.81 24.65
CA VAL A 34 -36.72 -19.90 24.38
C VAL A 34 -36.47 -18.97 25.56
N ILE A 35 -37.52 -18.40 26.19
CA ILE A 35 -37.38 -17.57 27.40
C ILE A 35 -36.77 -18.36 28.56
N VAL A 36 -37.17 -19.63 28.77
CA VAL A 36 -36.58 -20.48 29.82
C VAL A 36 -35.12 -20.81 29.52
N ILE A 37 -34.76 -21.11 28.28
CA ILE A 37 -33.37 -21.36 27.86
C ILE A 37 -32.53 -20.09 28.05
N LEU A 38 -33.04 -18.91 27.64
CA LEU A 38 -32.37 -17.63 27.83
C LEU A 38 -32.20 -17.28 29.32
N LEU A 39 -33.16 -17.60 30.18
CA LEU A 39 -33.03 -17.44 31.63
C LEU A 39 -31.95 -18.37 32.22
N ILE A 40 -31.88 -19.63 31.77
CA ILE A 40 -30.83 -20.58 32.20
C ILE A 40 -29.45 -20.08 31.77
N ILE A 41 -29.31 -19.63 30.51
CA ILE A 41 -28.06 -19.05 29.99
C ILE A 41 -27.72 -17.77 30.76
N PHE A 42 -28.69 -16.89 31.01
CA PHE A 42 -28.46 -15.64 31.75
C PHE A 42 -28.01 -15.87 33.20
N VAL A 43 -28.61 -16.84 33.91
CA VAL A 43 -28.18 -17.22 35.26
C VAL A 43 -26.79 -17.87 35.25
N GLY A 44 -26.49 -18.70 34.25
CA GLY A 44 -25.16 -19.29 34.05
C GLY A 44 -24.08 -18.25 33.77
N VAL A 45 -24.36 -17.31 32.86
CA VAL A 45 -23.46 -16.19 32.52
C VAL A 45 -23.31 -15.23 33.69
N MET A 46 -24.39 -14.85 34.40
CA MET A 46 -24.29 -14.01 35.60
C MET A 46 -23.50 -14.68 36.72
N SER A 47 -23.67 -15.98 36.93
CA SER A 47 -22.87 -16.74 37.91
C SER A 47 -21.41 -16.82 37.49
N GLY A 48 -21.13 -17.05 36.21
CA GLY A 48 -19.79 -17.02 35.62
C GLY A 48 -19.12 -15.65 35.73
N VAL A 49 -19.84 -14.57 35.43
CA VAL A 49 -19.35 -13.18 35.51
C VAL A 49 -19.16 -12.72 36.94
N LEU A 50 -20.01 -13.12 37.88
CA LEU A 50 -19.82 -12.83 39.32
C LEU A 50 -18.65 -13.63 39.90
N SER A 51 -18.51 -14.91 39.54
CA SER A 51 -17.37 -15.75 39.92
C SER A 51 -16.06 -15.21 39.33
N ALA A 52 -16.05 -14.86 38.04
CA ALA A 52 -14.90 -14.24 37.37
C ALA A 52 -14.60 -12.83 37.91
N ARG A 53 -15.60 -12.02 38.28
CA ARG A 53 -15.38 -10.72 38.94
C ARG A 53 -14.77 -10.89 40.33
N LYS A 54 -15.13 -11.93 41.09
CA LYS A 54 -14.51 -12.21 42.38
C LYS A 54 -13.08 -12.75 42.20
N ALA A 55 -12.89 -13.77 41.37
CA ALA A 55 -11.56 -14.31 41.04
C ALA A 55 -10.61 -13.24 40.47
N ARG A 56 -11.12 -12.28 39.67
CA ARG A 56 -10.34 -11.14 39.17
C ARG A 56 -10.12 -10.04 40.19
N LYS A 57 -10.91 -9.97 41.28
CA LYS A 57 -10.64 -9.07 42.42
C LYS A 57 -9.57 -9.66 43.34
N ASP A 58 -9.66 -10.96 43.58
CA ASP A 58 -8.73 -11.70 44.44
C ASP A 58 -7.35 -11.82 43.74
N ALA A 59 -7.32 -12.18 42.45
CA ALA A 59 -6.08 -12.21 41.66
C ALA A 59 -5.42 -10.83 41.45
N LEU A 60 -6.19 -9.74 41.47
CA LEU A 60 -5.65 -8.36 41.39
C LEU A 60 -5.09 -7.89 42.75
N ALA A 61 -5.43 -8.56 43.85
CA ALA A 61 -4.85 -8.32 45.17
C ALA A 61 -3.57 -9.14 45.42
N GLU A 62 -3.43 -10.33 44.81
CA GLU A 62 -2.20 -11.12 44.89
C GLU A 62 -1.12 -10.67 43.87
N MET A 63 -1.50 -10.10 42.72
CA MET A 63 -0.54 -9.71 41.66
C MET A 63 0.44 -8.58 41.99
N THR A 64 0.39 -7.97 43.19
CA THR A 64 1.40 -6.99 43.62
C THR A 64 2.67 -7.59 44.23
N THR A 65 2.74 -8.90 44.44
CA THR A 65 3.96 -9.60 44.89
C THR A 65 4.09 -11.00 44.29
N GLU A 66 5.28 -11.29 43.76
CA GLU A 66 5.78 -12.59 43.23
C GLU A 66 5.40 -13.00 41.79
N LYS A 67 6.35 -13.69 41.15
CA LYS A 67 6.30 -14.14 39.74
C LYS A 67 5.77 -15.58 39.67
N PRO A 68 4.86 -15.93 38.74
CA PRO A 68 4.38 -17.30 38.61
C PRO A 68 5.45 -18.26 38.07
N VAL A 69 5.63 -19.40 38.77
CA VAL A 69 6.45 -20.53 38.37
C VAL A 69 5.64 -21.50 37.50
N ARG A 70 6.29 -22.14 36.51
CA ARG A 70 5.68 -23.09 35.57
C ARG A 70 5.61 -24.48 36.22
N ALA A 71 4.42 -25.09 36.31
CA ALA A 71 4.27 -26.45 36.82
C ALA A 71 4.79 -27.50 35.82
N THR A 72 5.58 -28.46 36.31
CA THR A 72 6.42 -29.36 35.51
C THR A 72 5.85 -30.78 35.40
N GLY A 73 5.93 -31.37 34.21
CA GLY A 73 6.19 -32.81 34.07
C GLY A 73 7.69 -33.04 33.98
N GLN A 74 8.27 -33.88 34.84
CA GLN A 74 9.68 -34.31 34.80
C GLN A 74 9.80 -35.56 33.90
N GLY A 75 10.88 -35.81 33.15
CA GLY A 75 12.16 -35.10 32.93
C GLY A 75 12.94 -35.82 31.79
N PRO A 76 14.27 -35.73 31.65
CA PRO A 76 15.23 -34.97 32.47
C PRO A 76 15.97 -33.85 31.70
N THR A 77 16.25 -32.75 32.41
CA THR A 77 17.42 -31.86 32.28
C THR A 77 18.03 -31.55 30.90
N SER A 78 17.80 -30.34 30.40
CA SER A 78 18.74 -29.21 30.58
C SER A 78 18.12 -27.89 30.09
N GLU A 79 18.10 -26.85 30.92
CA GLU A 79 17.66 -25.51 30.50
C GLU A 79 18.80 -24.69 29.90
N VAL A 80 18.60 -24.16 28.67
CA VAL A 80 19.35 -23.01 28.14
C VAL A 80 18.35 -22.05 27.52
N LYS A 81 18.39 -20.77 27.93
CA LYS A 81 17.67 -19.68 27.26
C LYS A 81 18.58 -19.09 26.18
N PRO A 82 18.12 -18.93 24.92
CA PRO A 82 18.84 -18.14 23.93
C PRO A 82 18.46 -16.66 24.06
N THR A 83 19.30 -15.90 24.75
CA THR A 83 19.75 -14.60 24.21
C THR A 83 20.78 -14.89 23.12
N GLU A 84 20.80 -14.07 22.06
CA GLU A 84 21.51 -14.29 20.76
C GLU A 84 20.72 -15.17 19.76
N GLU A 85 21.05 -15.01 18.47
CA GLU A 85 20.61 -15.96 17.42
C GLU A 85 21.19 -17.36 17.73
N PRO A 86 20.44 -18.44 17.48
CA PRO A 86 20.90 -19.79 17.82
C PRO A 86 22.02 -20.22 16.87
N THR A 87 23.28 -19.97 17.24
CA THR A 87 24.46 -20.48 16.54
C THR A 87 24.96 -21.75 17.23
N GLY A 88 24.35 -22.89 16.88
CA GLY A 88 24.94 -24.22 17.12
C GLY A 88 25.49 -24.81 15.82
N PRO A 89 26.48 -25.72 15.87
CA PRO A 89 26.93 -26.44 14.68
C PRO A 89 25.84 -27.33 14.06
N GLU A 90 24.77 -27.66 14.79
CA GLU A 90 23.73 -28.62 14.40
C GLU A 90 22.76 -28.09 13.32
N PRO A 91 22.28 -28.96 12.41
CA PRO A 91 21.60 -28.53 11.18
C PRO A 91 20.22 -27.89 11.42
N TRP A 92 19.50 -28.22 12.50
CA TRP A 92 18.16 -27.68 12.78
C TRP A 92 18.15 -26.23 13.23
N TYR A 93 19.30 -25.66 13.59
CA TYR A 93 19.40 -24.22 13.85
C TYR A 93 19.33 -23.38 12.57
N GLN A 94 19.70 -23.95 11.42
CA GLN A 94 19.67 -23.26 10.13
C GLN A 94 18.23 -23.21 9.59
N ILE A 95 17.78 -22.04 9.08
CA ILE A 95 16.43 -21.84 8.50
C ILE A 95 16.24 -22.61 7.16
N ARG A 96 17.31 -23.14 6.57
CA ARG A 96 17.23 -23.98 5.36
C ARG A 96 17.67 -25.40 5.67
N LEU A 97 16.92 -26.38 5.17
CA LEU A 97 17.26 -27.80 5.24
C LEU A 97 18.64 -28.07 4.59
N PRO A 98 19.43 -29.03 5.13
CA PRO A 98 20.73 -29.39 4.57
C PRO A 98 20.66 -29.87 3.11
N GLN A 99 21.48 -29.28 2.23
CA GLN A 99 21.45 -29.55 0.78
C GLN A 99 22.04 -30.91 0.37
N ASN A 100 22.56 -31.71 1.31
CA ASN A 100 23.07 -33.06 1.05
C ASN A 100 21.94 -34.08 0.85
N ILE A 101 20.73 -33.85 1.35
CA ILE A 101 19.59 -34.75 1.18
C ILE A 101 18.63 -34.18 0.12
N ARG A 102 18.31 -34.99 -0.90
CA ARG A 102 17.38 -34.66 -1.98
C ARG A 102 16.16 -35.57 -1.92
N PRO A 103 14.94 -35.06 -1.74
CA PRO A 103 13.74 -35.87 -1.94
C PRO A 103 13.59 -36.27 -3.41
N ILE A 104 13.23 -37.53 -3.64
CA ILE A 104 12.94 -38.11 -4.96
C ILE A 104 11.43 -38.30 -5.13
N HIS A 105 10.75 -38.85 -4.12
CA HIS A 105 9.33 -39.22 -4.21
C HIS A 105 8.62 -39.13 -2.85
N TYR A 106 7.30 -38.93 -2.89
CA TYR A 106 6.43 -38.89 -1.72
C TYR A 106 5.19 -39.75 -1.97
N ASP A 107 5.07 -40.86 -1.24
CA ASP A 107 3.83 -41.62 -1.15
C ASP A 107 2.99 -41.02 -0.01
N LEU A 108 1.92 -40.29 -0.36
CA LEU A 108 1.05 -39.59 0.59
C LEU A 108 -0.33 -40.27 0.69
N TYR A 109 -0.69 -40.72 1.88
CA TYR A 109 -2.03 -41.19 2.23
C TYR A 109 -2.69 -40.22 3.21
N LEU A 110 -3.95 -39.89 2.98
CA LEU A 110 -4.71 -38.92 3.77
C LEU A 110 -6.15 -39.41 3.96
N ASN A 111 -6.61 -39.43 5.21
CA ASN A 111 -7.93 -39.87 5.62
C ASN A 111 -8.69 -38.72 6.30
N PRO A 112 -9.33 -37.82 5.52
CA PRO A 112 -10.07 -36.68 6.04
C PRO A 112 -11.43 -37.10 6.65
N SER A 113 -11.70 -36.66 7.89
CA SER A 113 -12.99 -36.83 8.58
C SER A 113 -13.68 -35.48 8.78
N LEU A 114 -14.42 -35.04 7.76
CA LEU A 114 -15.13 -33.76 7.76
C LEU A 114 -16.11 -33.59 8.93
N GLU A 115 -16.75 -34.68 9.38
CA GLU A 115 -17.66 -34.68 10.54
C GLU A 115 -16.96 -34.36 11.87
N LYS A 116 -15.69 -34.75 11.99
CA LYS A 116 -14.89 -34.59 13.23
C LYS A 116 -14.01 -33.35 13.20
N ASN A 117 -13.95 -32.65 12.07
CA ASN A 117 -12.96 -31.61 11.78
C ASN A 117 -11.50 -32.09 11.96
N THR A 118 -11.20 -33.36 11.64
CA THR A 118 -9.86 -33.94 11.75
C THR A 118 -9.45 -34.70 10.49
N PHE A 119 -8.14 -34.81 10.24
CA PHE A 119 -7.57 -35.76 9.29
C PHE A 119 -6.45 -36.56 9.93
N ASP A 120 -6.41 -37.85 9.61
CA ASP A 120 -5.26 -38.72 9.85
C ASP A 120 -4.49 -38.83 8.53
N GLY A 121 -3.16 -38.92 8.57
CA GLY A 121 -2.36 -39.09 7.38
C GLY A 121 -1.12 -39.94 7.61
N LYS A 122 -0.59 -40.46 6.50
CA LYS A 122 0.68 -41.18 6.44
C LYS A 122 1.48 -40.65 5.26
N VAL A 123 2.77 -40.44 5.45
CA VAL A 123 3.68 -40.06 4.36
C VAL A 123 4.91 -40.97 4.40
N SER A 124 5.25 -41.54 3.25
CA SER A 124 6.56 -42.17 3.01
C SER A 124 7.35 -41.29 2.03
N VAL A 125 8.53 -40.83 2.43
CA VAL A 125 9.38 -39.94 1.63
C VAL A 125 10.62 -40.71 1.19
N LEU A 126 10.76 -40.96 -0.11
CA LEU A 126 12.00 -41.45 -0.69
C LEU A 126 12.98 -40.28 -0.84
N VAL A 127 14.14 -40.38 -0.21
CA VAL A 127 15.24 -39.42 -0.31
C VAL A 127 16.53 -40.10 -0.78
N GLU A 128 17.42 -39.31 -1.37
CA GLU A 128 18.77 -39.68 -1.75
C GLU A 128 19.78 -38.73 -1.12
N VAL A 129 20.88 -39.29 -0.63
CA VAL A 129 22.00 -38.52 -0.10
C VAL A 129 22.97 -38.21 -1.22
N THR A 130 22.97 -36.97 -1.69
CA THR A 130 23.65 -36.54 -2.92
C THR A 130 25.16 -36.36 -2.77
N LYS A 131 25.65 -36.15 -1.54
CA LYS A 131 27.07 -35.98 -1.19
C LYS A 131 27.27 -36.13 0.33
N GLU A 132 28.51 -36.41 0.73
CA GLU A 132 28.92 -36.35 2.13
C GLU A 132 28.79 -34.93 2.71
N SER A 133 28.57 -34.85 4.02
CA SER A 133 28.39 -33.63 4.80
C SER A 133 28.58 -33.97 6.28
N GLU A 134 28.89 -32.98 7.11
CA GLU A 134 28.98 -33.14 8.58
C GLU A 134 27.64 -33.52 9.26
N TYR A 135 26.54 -33.59 8.49
CA TYR A 135 25.19 -33.94 8.96
C TYR A 135 24.69 -35.30 8.44
N MET A 136 25.58 -36.27 8.19
CA MET A 136 25.16 -37.64 7.80
C MET A 136 24.34 -38.36 8.88
N SER A 137 24.41 -37.96 10.14
CA SER A 137 23.60 -38.52 11.22
C SER A 137 22.18 -37.93 11.32
N TYR A 138 21.80 -36.97 10.46
CA TYR A 138 20.54 -36.22 10.61
C TYR A 138 19.68 -36.19 9.36
N MET A 139 18.37 -36.42 9.51
CA MET A 139 17.36 -36.01 8.53
C MET A 139 16.40 -34.99 9.15
N LEU A 140 16.03 -33.97 8.38
CA LEU A 140 15.13 -32.91 8.82
C LEU A 140 14.00 -32.80 7.80
N ILE A 141 12.78 -32.63 8.29
CA ILE A 141 11.60 -32.34 7.47
C ILE A 141 10.79 -31.21 8.12
N HIS A 142 10.14 -30.38 7.32
CA HIS A 142 9.25 -29.35 7.86
C HIS A 142 7.95 -29.97 8.40
N ILE A 143 7.50 -29.49 9.54
CA ILE A 143 6.21 -29.81 10.14
C ILE A 143 5.63 -28.60 10.87
N ASN A 144 4.33 -28.36 10.70
CA ASN A 144 3.60 -27.31 11.38
C ASN A 144 2.16 -27.77 11.66
N ASP A 145 1.64 -27.48 12.84
CA ASP A 145 0.30 -27.85 13.33
C ASP A 145 -0.11 -29.32 13.06
N MET A 146 0.83 -30.26 13.11
CA MET A 146 0.58 -31.70 12.98
C MET A 146 1.11 -32.48 14.18
N ASN A 147 0.30 -33.38 14.73
CA ASN A 147 0.69 -34.30 15.79
C ASN A 147 1.26 -35.58 15.19
N VAL A 148 2.57 -35.78 15.27
CA VAL A 148 3.24 -37.00 14.78
C VAL A 148 3.01 -38.15 15.76
N THR A 149 2.40 -39.22 15.26
CA THR A 149 2.09 -40.42 16.04
C THR A 149 3.07 -41.57 15.81
N SER A 150 3.78 -41.57 14.68
CA SER A 150 4.93 -42.43 14.43
C SER A 150 5.85 -41.76 13.41
N ALA A 151 7.16 -41.94 13.56
CA ALA A 151 8.17 -41.46 12.62
C ALA A 151 9.39 -42.40 12.64
N LYS A 152 9.80 -42.89 11.47
CA LYS A 152 10.90 -43.84 11.29
C LYS A 152 11.69 -43.55 10.02
N VAL A 153 12.95 -43.99 9.98
CA VAL A 153 13.80 -43.96 8.78
C VAL A 153 14.21 -45.37 8.42
N HIS A 154 14.19 -45.70 7.14
CA HIS A 154 14.57 -47.00 6.60
C HIS A 154 15.60 -46.83 5.46
N LYS A 155 16.42 -47.85 5.19
CA LYS A 155 17.00 -48.00 3.85
C LYS A 155 15.86 -48.32 2.87
N ARG A 156 15.94 -47.83 1.63
CA ARG A 156 14.98 -48.21 0.58
C ARG A 156 15.07 -49.72 0.31
N ASP A 157 13.95 -50.41 0.14
CA ASP A 157 13.93 -51.80 -0.30
C ASP A 157 14.58 -51.92 -1.70
N PRO A 158 15.66 -52.71 -1.87
CA PRO A 158 16.33 -52.87 -3.16
C PRO A 158 15.47 -53.54 -4.24
N ASN A 159 14.37 -54.20 -3.87
CA ASN A 159 13.45 -54.87 -4.81
C ASN A 159 12.29 -53.96 -5.24
N ALA A 160 12.18 -52.75 -4.71
CA ALA A 160 11.09 -51.84 -5.02
C ALA A 160 11.26 -51.16 -6.39
N GLU A 161 10.12 -50.83 -7.03
CA GLU A 161 10.12 -50.10 -8.31
C GLU A 161 10.87 -48.77 -8.22
N PRO A 162 11.52 -48.28 -9.31
CA PRO A 162 12.53 -47.20 -9.27
C PRO A 162 12.18 -45.87 -8.59
N HIS A 163 10.91 -45.63 -8.27
CA HIS A 163 10.43 -44.42 -7.59
C HIS A 163 9.58 -44.68 -6.34
N ALA A 164 9.27 -45.93 -5.98
CA ALA A 164 8.45 -46.25 -4.81
C ALA A 164 9.19 -45.97 -3.50
N ALA A 165 8.52 -45.31 -2.54
CA ALA A 165 9.05 -45.08 -1.19
C ALA A 165 8.78 -46.29 -0.28
N ALA A 166 9.24 -47.47 -0.73
CA ALA A 166 9.09 -48.73 -0.01
C ALA A 166 10.16 -48.88 1.09
N PRO A 167 9.76 -48.95 2.38
CA PRO A 167 10.70 -49.07 3.50
C PRO A 167 11.27 -50.49 3.58
N GLY A 168 12.60 -50.61 3.57
CA GLY A 168 13.34 -51.83 3.88
C GLY A 168 13.78 -51.87 5.34
N GLU A 169 15.05 -52.20 5.58
CA GLU A 169 15.65 -52.26 6.92
C GLU A 169 15.51 -50.91 7.65
N GLU A 170 14.95 -50.94 8.86
CA GLU A 170 14.79 -49.77 9.72
C GLU A 170 16.14 -49.31 10.29
N ILE A 171 16.43 -48.02 10.18
CA ILE A 171 17.59 -47.37 10.78
C ILE A 171 17.13 -46.80 12.12
N PRO A 172 17.68 -47.26 13.26
CA PRO A 172 17.30 -46.73 14.56
C PRO A 172 17.52 -45.22 14.63
N SER A 173 16.48 -44.47 14.95
CA SER A 173 16.48 -43.02 15.02
C SER A 173 15.77 -42.51 16.26
N GLU A 174 16.35 -41.53 16.95
CA GLU A 174 15.62 -40.69 17.90
C GLU A 174 14.96 -39.53 17.16
N THR A 175 13.84 -39.03 17.67
CA THR A 175 13.07 -37.97 16.99
C THR A 175 12.63 -36.89 17.96
N PHE A 176 12.69 -35.64 17.51
CA PHE A 176 12.24 -34.48 18.27
C PHE A 176 11.78 -33.35 17.33
N GLU A 177 10.92 -32.48 17.84
CA GLU A 177 10.53 -31.25 17.16
C GLU A 177 11.44 -30.09 17.55
N TYR A 178 11.76 -29.24 16.58
CA TYR A 178 12.40 -27.95 16.78
C TYR A 178 11.44 -26.83 16.32
N PRO A 179 10.50 -26.38 17.20
CA PRO A 179 9.37 -25.55 16.77
C PRO A 179 9.76 -24.18 16.21
N LYS A 180 10.95 -23.66 16.55
CA LYS A 180 11.40 -22.34 16.10
C LYS A 180 11.59 -22.25 14.58
N ASN A 181 11.97 -23.34 13.93
CA ASN A 181 12.14 -23.42 12.47
C ASN A 181 11.15 -24.42 11.84
N GLU A 182 10.08 -24.79 12.55
CA GLU A 182 9.06 -25.74 12.08
C GLU A 182 9.66 -27.08 11.59
N TYR A 183 10.63 -27.64 12.32
CA TYR A 183 11.30 -28.90 11.94
C TYR A 183 10.87 -30.08 12.81
N PHE A 184 10.69 -31.23 12.16
CA PHE A 184 10.79 -32.55 12.76
C PHE A 184 12.17 -33.13 12.42
N VAL A 185 12.94 -33.51 13.43
CA VAL A 185 14.33 -33.98 13.31
C VAL A 185 14.40 -35.47 13.60
N PHE A 186 15.14 -36.18 12.76
CA PHE A 186 15.55 -37.57 12.96
C PHE A 186 17.05 -37.59 13.24
N GLU A 187 17.43 -38.04 14.44
CA GLU A 187 18.82 -38.30 14.84
C GLU A 187 19.10 -39.81 14.70
N LEU A 188 19.86 -40.16 13.67
CA LEU A 188 20.14 -41.53 13.27
C LEU A 188 21.29 -42.11 14.12
N LYS A 189 21.13 -43.35 14.60
CA LYS A 189 22.21 -44.08 15.31
C LYS A 189 23.27 -44.65 14.36
N LYS A 190 23.12 -44.43 13.04
CA LYS A 190 24.10 -44.77 12.00
C LYS A 190 24.06 -43.70 10.92
N ASP A 191 25.23 -43.22 10.54
CA ASP A 191 25.40 -42.25 9.45
C ASP A 191 24.84 -42.75 8.12
N LEU A 192 24.33 -41.79 7.35
CA LEU A 192 23.93 -41.98 5.97
C LEU A 192 25.15 -42.12 5.05
N GLU A 193 24.97 -42.89 3.99
CA GLU A 193 25.97 -43.25 2.99
C GLU A 193 25.71 -42.36 1.75
N ALA A 194 26.73 -41.67 1.24
CA ALA A 194 26.58 -40.86 0.03
C ALA A 194 26.26 -41.74 -1.21
N GLY A 195 25.30 -41.31 -2.02
CA GLY A 195 24.64 -42.12 -3.05
C GLY A 195 23.56 -43.07 -2.51
N GLY A 196 23.38 -43.16 -1.19
CA GLY A 196 22.37 -44.01 -0.55
C GLY A 196 20.96 -43.47 -0.70
N GLN A 197 19.99 -44.39 -0.81
CA GLN A 197 18.55 -44.10 -0.86
C GLN A 197 17.85 -44.59 0.40
N TYR A 198 17.01 -43.72 0.96
CA TYR A 198 16.37 -43.91 2.26
C TYR A 198 14.89 -43.53 2.21
N VAL A 199 14.09 -44.15 3.06
CA VAL A 199 12.65 -43.91 3.14
C VAL A 199 12.30 -43.45 4.55
N LEU A 200 11.84 -42.21 4.69
CA LEU A 200 11.25 -41.70 5.92
C LEU A 200 9.77 -42.09 5.94
N VAL A 201 9.26 -42.67 7.01
CA VAL A 201 7.84 -43.04 7.15
C VAL A 201 7.29 -42.32 8.37
N MET A 202 6.25 -41.50 8.19
CA MET A 202 5.58 -40.79 9.28
C MET A 202 4.06 -40.97 9.23
N ASP A 203 3.46 -41.30 10.38
CA ASP A 203 2.02 -41.34 10.60
C ASP A 203 1.63 -40.14 11.49
N TYR A 204 0.73 -39.27 11.05
CA TYR A 204 0.38 -38.01 11.71
C TYR A 204 -1.13 -37.77 11.80
N LYS A 205 -1.54 -36.84 12.66
CA LYS A 205 -2.93 -36.42 12.86
C LYS A 205 -3.01 -34.90 13.00
N SER A 206 -4.05 -34.27 12.45
CA SER A 206 -4.32 -32.84 12.68
C SER A 206 -5.81 -32.51 12.53
N THR A 207 -6.17 -31.28 12.85
CA THR A 207 -7.48 -30.67 12.58
C THR A 207 -7.45 -29.89 11.27
N PHE A 208 -8.57 -29.80 10.54
CA PHE A 208 -8.60 -28.87 9.41
C PHE A 208 -8.45 -27.43 9.91
N SER A 209 -7.66 -26.64 9.19
CA SER A 209 -7.49 -25.22 9.50
C SER A 209 -8.78 -24.43 9.31
N SER A 210 -8.93 -23.39 10.12
CA SER A 210 -9.95 -22.34 9.98
C SER A 210 -9.43 -21.08 9.26
N GLN A 211 -8.14 -21.05 8.88
CA GLN A 211 -7.44 -19.86 8.39
C GLN A 211 -7.06 -19.92 6.89
N LEU A 212 -7.66 -20.85 6.12
CA LEU A 212 -7.41 -21.08 4.69
C LEU A 212 -5.94 -21.44 4.34
N ASN A 213 -5.19 -21.98 5.29
CA ASN A 213 -3.85 -22.54 5.12
C ASN A 213 -3.86 -24.07 5.38
N GLY A 214 -2.90 -24.80 4.81
CA GLY A 214 -2.85 -26.26 4.90
C GLY A 214 -4.11 -26.94 4.36
N LEU A 215 -4.56 -28.02 5.01
CA LEU A 215 -5.83 -28.67 4.71
C LEU A 215 -6.94 -27.98 5.53
N TYR A 216 -7.87 -27.29 4.87
CA TYR A 216 -8.92 -26.50 5.54
C TYR A 216 -10.33 -26.94 5.11
N ILE A 217 -11.35 -26.61 5.91
CA ILE A 217 -12.77 -26.81 5.53
C ILE A 217 -13.32 -25.54 4.88
N SER A 218 -13.93 -25.70 3.70
CA SER A 218 -14.76 -24.69 3.06
C SER A 218 -16.24 -25.02 3.26
N THR A 219 -17.07 -24.00 3.47
CA THR A 219 -18.54 -24.14 3.53
C THR A 219 -19.18 -23.39 2.38
N TYR A 220 -20.31 -23.88 1.88
CA TYR A 220 -21.11 -23.16 0.89
C TYR A 220 -22.57 -23.09 1.34
N THR A 221 -23.26 -22.08 0.82
CA THR A 221 -24.70 -21.89 1.00
C THR A 221 -25.38 -22.34 -0.28
N ASN A 222 -26.37 -23.23 -0.19
CA ASN A 222 -27.13 -23.66 -1.37
C ASN A 222 -28.15 -22.59 -1.80
N GLU A 223 -28.81 -22.80 -2.95
CA GLU A 223 -29.82 -21.89 -3.51
C GLU A 223 -31.03 -21.64 -2.58
N LYS A 224 -31.19 -22.42 -1.50
CA LYS A 224 -32.23 -22.27 -0.48
C LYS A 224 -31.77 -21.51 0.77
N GLY A 225 -30.54 -21.00 0.79
CA GLY A 225 -29.99 -20.27 1.94
C GLY A 225 -29.47 -21.16 3.07
N GLU A 226 -29.41 -22.48 2.89
CA GLU A 226 -28.88 -23.39 3.92
C GLU A 226 -27.36 -23.51 3.77
N GLN A 227 -26.61 -23.20 4.85
CA GLN A 227 -25.23 -23.67 4.97
C GLN A 227 -25.21 -25.19 5.14
N ARG A 228 -24.47 -25.90 4.27
CA ARG A 228 -24.27 -27.34 4.41
C ARG A 228 -22.81 -27.74 4.21
N THR A 229 -22.31 -28.58 5.11
CA THR A 229 -21.03 -29.28 4.98
C THR A 229 -21.32 -30.65 4.33
N LYS A 230 -21.26 -30.77 2.99
CA LYS A 230 -21.63 -32.02 2.29
C LYS A 230 -20.46 -33.01 2.34
N SER A 231 -20.60 -34.10 3.09
CA SER A 231 -19.88 -35.33 2.80
C SER A 231 -20.64 -36.12 1.73
N ARG A 232 -19.90 -36.63 0.74
CA ARG A 232 -20.35 -37.51 -0.36
C ARG A 232 -21.41 -36.94 -1.33
N MET A 233 -21.09 -37.05 -2.62
CA MET A 233 -22.04 -36.99 -3.73
C MET A 233 -21.95 -38.37 -4.40
N SER A 234 -23.09 -39.01 -4.64
CA SER A 234 -23.18 -40.26 -5.40
C SER A 234 -23.60 -39.96 -6.84
N ASP A 235 -23.11 -40.75 -7.78
CA ASP A 235 -23.06 -40.40 -9.22
C ASP A 235 -24.42 -40.34 -9.96
N ASP A 236 -25.54 -40.60 -9.27
CA ASP A 236 -26.88 -40.69 -9.89
C ASP A 236 -27.60 -39.34 -10.10
N GLU A 237 -27.09 -38.22 -9.57
CA GLU A 237 -27.75 -36.90 -9.63
C GLU A 237 -27.49 -36.11 -10.93
N PHE A 238 -26.86 -36.71 -11.95
CA PHE A 238 -26.59 -36.08 -13.26
C PHE A 238 -27.61 -36.43 -14.37
N GLN A 239 -28.64 -37.24 -14.08
CA GLN A 239 -29.68 -37.59 -15.05
C GLN A 239 -31.08 -37.55 -14.41
N LEU A 240 -31.74 -36.38 -14.50
CA LEU A 240 -33.18 -36.19 -14.78
C LEU A 240 -33.60 -34.74 -14.47
N LYS A 241 -33.73 -33.92 -15.50
CA LYS A 241 -34.54 -32.69 -15.47
C LYS A 241 -35.10 -32.40 -16.87
N LEU A 242 -36.07 -33.23 -17.26
CA LEU A 242 -37.07 -32.97 -18.30
C LEU A 242 -38.41 -33.38 -17.69
N GLU A 243 -39.44 -32.57 -17.95
CA GLU A 243 -40.85 -32.77 -17.52
C GLU A 243 -41.05 -32.70 -15.98
N GLU A 244 -42.14 -32.19 -15.41
CA GLU A 244 -43.39 -31.61 -15.97
C GLU A 244 -44.00 -30.58 -14.98
N ASP A 245 -45.09 -29.92 -15.37
CA ASP A 245 -45.82 -28.90 -14.60
C ASP A 245 -46.59 -29.43 -13.37
N GLY A 246 -47.13 -28.54 -12.50
CA GLY A 246 -48.21 -28.92 -11.57
C GLY A 246 -48.50 -27.94 -10.41
N GLU A 247 -49.77 -27.57 -10.24
CA GLU A 247 -50.29 -26.64 -9.22
C GLU A 247 -50.71 -27.30 -7.87
N ASP A 248 -50.86 -26.44 -6.86
CA ASP A 248 -51.92 -26.44 -5.81
C ASP A 248 -51.85 -27.15 -4.42
N GLU A 249 -52.48 -26.42 -3.49
CA GLU A 249 -52.72 -26.50 -2.04
C GLU A 249 -52.83 -27.85 -1.28
N LYS A 250 -52.43 -27.85 0.03
CA LYS A 250 -53.38 -27.94 1.19
C LYS A 250 -52.79 -27.92 2.63
N LYS A 251 -53.42 -27.07 3.46
CA LYS A 251 -53.86 -27.20 4.89
C LYS A 251 -52.90 -27.67 6.02
N GLU A 252 -52.88 -26.88 7.09
CA GLU A 252 -52.33 -27.21 8.42
C GLU A 252 -53.23 -28.16 9.25
N GLN A 253 -52.64 -28.84 10.25
CA GLN A 253 -53.33 -29.55 11.34
C GLN A 253 -52.77 -29.12 12.71
N GLU A 254 -53.66 -28.87 13.69
CA GLU A 254 -53.29 -28.60 15.09
C GLU A 254 -53.20 -29.89 15.94
N PHE A 255 -52.36 -29.87 16.98
CA PHE A 255 -52.21 -30.96 17.96
C PHE A 255 -52.59 -30.50 19.38
N VAL A 256 -53.37 -31.32 20.08
CA VAL A 256 -53.76 -31.10 21.49
C VAL A 256 -52.92 -31.98 22.42
N ILE A 257 -52.36 -31.39 23.48
CA ILE A 257 -51.57 -32.10 24.50
C ILE A 257 -52.41 -32.29 25.77
N THR A 258 -52.51 -33.52 26.26
CA THR A 258 -53.30 -33.88 27.45
C THR A 258 -52.56 -33.63 28.77
N ARG A 259 -53.33 -33.43 29.87
CA ARG A 259 -52.83 -33.08 31.22
C ARG A 259 -51.71 -34.00 31.74
N SER A 260 -51.70 -35.29 31.37
CA SER A 260 -50.66 -36.25 31.76
C SER A 260 -49.29 -35.96 31.15
N LYS A 261 -49.23 -35.45 29.91
CA LYS A 261 -47.96 -35.10 29.23
C LYS A 261 -47.35 -33.81 29.77
N ALA A 262 -48.18 -32.85 30.19
CA ALA A 262 -47.71 -31.61 30.82
C ALA A 262 -47.06 -31.88 32.20
N ILE A 263 -47.66 -32.76 33.01
CA ILE A 263 -47.09 -33.16 34.32
C ILE A 263 -45.75 -33.88 34.13
N GLY A 264 -45.64 -34.76 33.14
CA GLY A 264 -44.37 -35.43 32.81
C GLY A 264 -43.23 -34.45 32.48
N LEU A 265 -43.53 -33.37 31.74
CA LEU A 265 -42.53 -32.35 31.40
C LEU A 265 -42.06 -31.57 32.64
N VAL A 266 -42.97 -31.20 33.55
CA VAL A 266 -42.63 -30.49 34.79
C VAL A 266 -41.79 -31.36 35.72
N VAL A 267 -42.14 -32.64 35.87
CA VAL A 267 -41.36 -33.60 36.68
C VAL A 267 -39.94 -33.77 36.10
N PHE A 268 -39.80 -33.86 34.77
CA PHE A 268 -38.50 -33.97 34.11
C PHE A 268 -37.60 -32.75 34.36
N VAL A 269 -38.16 -31.54 34.31
CA VAL A 269 -37.43 -30.29 34.62
C VAL A 269 -37.00 -30.23 36.09
N ILE A 270 -37.85 -30.64 37.03
CA ILE A 270 -37.51 -30.67 38.46
C ILE A 270 -36.38 -31.67 38.74
N VAL A 271 -36.41 -32.85 38.12
CA VAL A 271 -35.34 -33.86 38.24
C VAL A 271 -34.01 -33.32 37.73
N LEU A 272 -34.00 -32.61 36.59
CA LEU A 272 -32.80 -31.93 36.06
C LEU A 272 -32.24 -30.88 37.03
N ILE A 273 -33.08 -30.04 37.62
CA ILE A 273 -32.65 -29.01 38.58
C ILE A 273 -32.01 -29.65 39.83
N ILE A 274 -32.61 -30.71 40.36
CA ILE A 274 -32.06 -31.46 41.52
C ILE A 274 -30.73 -32.12 41.15
N PHE A 275 -30.61 -32.71 39.96
CA PHE A 275 -29.38 -33.36 39.49
C PHE A 275 -28.20 -32.37 39.42
N PHE A 276 -28.39 -31.18 38.86
CA PHE A 276 -27.35 -30.14 38.83
C PHE A 276 -27.01 -29.58 40.22
N ALA A 277 -27.99 -29.43 41.12
CA ALA A 277 -27.73 -29.00 42.49
C ALA A 277 -26.87 -30.00 43.28
N VAL A 278 -27.12 -31.30 43.13
CA VAL A 278 -26.32 -32.37 43.77
C VAL A 278 -24.88 -32.38 43.25
N ILE A 279 -24.68 -32.27 41.93
CA ILE A 279 -23.33 -32.19 41.33
C ILE A 279 -22.55 -30.98 41.88
N SER A 280 -23.19 -29.81 41.96
CA SER A 280 -22.54 -28.60 42.48
C SER A 280 -22.16 -28.73 43.96
N GLY A 281 -22.99 -29.40 44.77
CA GLY A 281 -22.69 -29.69 46.18
C GLY A 281 -21.50 -30.65 46.35
N VAL A 282 -21.41 -31.69 45.52
CA VAL A 282 -20.30 -32.66 45.53
C VAL A 282 -18.96 -31.99 45.22
N PHE A 283 -18.91 -31.06 44.25
CA PHE A 283 -17.69 -30.30 43.96
C PHE A 283 -17.27 -29.37 45.11
N SER A 284 -18.22 -28.71 45.79
CA SER A 284 -17.91 -27.84 46.93
C SER A 284 -17.36 -28.63 48.12
N ALA A 285 -17.94 -29.80 48.44
CA ALA A 285 -17.48 -30.65 49.53
C ALA A 285 -16.11 -31.30 49.26
N ARG A 286 -15.76 -31.53 47.98
CA ARG A 286 -14.45 -32.09 47.59
C ARG A 286 -13.32 -31.06 47.70
N ARG A 287 -13.62 -29.76 47.59
CA ARG A 287 -12.63 -28.66 47.68
C ARG A 287 -12.28 -28.30 49.13
N ALA A 288 -13.28 -28.14 49.99
CA ALA A 288 -13.08 -27.89 51.44
C ALA A 288 -12.29 -29.00 52.16
N ARG A 289 -12.26 -30.22 51.58
CA ARG A 289 -11.49 -31.36 52.11
C ARG A 289 -10.02 -31.38 51.67
N ILE A 290 -9.64 -30.54 50.69
CA ILE A 290 -8.26 -30.35 50.25
C ILE A 290 -7.63 -29.19 51.03
N GLU A 291 -8.36 -28.09 51.21
CA GLU A 291 -7.91 -26.91 51.97
C GLU A 291 -7.60 -27.25 53.45
N ALA A 292 -8.27 -28.25 54.04
CA ALA A 292 -8.02 -28.71 55.41
C ALA A 292 -6.78 -29.64 55.59
N LEU A 293 -6.01 -29.93 54.53
CA LEU A 293 -4.83 -30.80 54.59
C LEU A 293 -3.47 -30.05 54.55
N ASP A 294 -3.43 -28.81 54.08
CA ASP A 294 -2.18 -28.03 53.95
C ASP A 294 -1.82 -27.20 55.19
N GLU A 295 -2.75 -26.94 56.12
CA GLU A 295 -2.51 -26.08 57.30
C GLU A 295 -1.54 -26.66 58.35
N ASN A 296 -1.02 -27.89 58.17
CA ASN A 296 -0.34 -28.64 59.23
C ASN A 296 1.18 -28.84 59.06
N GLN A 297 1.85 -28.09 58.18
CA GLN A 297 3.32 -28.12 58.00
C GLN A 297 4.03 -26.76 58.03
N SER A 298 3.55 -25.80 58.85
CA SER A 298 4.25 -24.53 59.09
C SER A 298 4.53 -24.26 60.58
N SER A 299 5.72 -24.64 61.08
CA SER A 299 6.32 -23.98 62.26
C SER A 299 7.84 -24.13 62.33
N LYS A 300 8.53 -23.06 62.81
CA LYS A 300 10.00 -22.92 63.06
C LYS A 300 10.83 -22.81 61.74
N GLY A 301 11.56 -21.75 61.41
CA GLY A 301 12.21 -20.67 62.20
C GLY A 301 13.60 -21.11 62.68
N GLY A 302 14.74 -20.41 62.48
CA GLY A 302 15.07 -19.14 61.80
C GLY A 302 16.40 -18.57 62.39
N LYS A 303 17.25 -17.85 61.62
CA LYS A 303 18.30 -16.87 62.05
C LYS A 303 19.36 -16.56 60.96
N ALA A 304 19.89 -15.34 60.99
CA ALA A 304 21.09 -14.82 60.28
C ALA A 304 22.37 -14.99 61.18
N PRO A 305 23.59 -14.40 60.94
CA PRO A 305 24.04 -13.42 59.92
C PRO A 305 25.50 -13.57 59.36
N GLY A 306 25.98 -12.64 58.49
CA GLY A 306 27.39 -12.17 58.58
C GLY A 306 28.18 -11.67 57.33
N LYS A 307 28.47 -10.36 57.33
CA LYS A 307 29.74 -9.66 56.93
C LYS A 307 30.09 -9.22 55.48
N ARG A 308 30.47 -7.91 55.42
CA ARG A 308 31.32 -7.12 54.47
C ARG A 308 32.83 -7.25 54.86
N PRO A 309 33.86 -6.61 54.22
CA PRO A 309 33.87 -5.45 53.29
C PRO A 309 34.86 -5.53 52.08
N ALA A 310 35.06 -4.39 51.37
CA ALA A 310 36.16 -4.07 50.43
C ALA A 310 37.08 -2.98 51.08
N PRO A 311 37.91 -2.14 50.39
CA PRO A 311 38.57 -2.19 49.06
C PRO A 311 40.11 -1.89 49.10
N THR A 312 40.80 -1.87 47.94
CA THR A 312 42.07 -1.13 47.56
C THR A 312 42.53 -1.64 46.15
N GLU A 313 43.42 -1.07 45.31
CA GLU A 313 44.12 0.24 45.17
C GLU A 313 44.61 0.46 43.70
N GLU A 314 45.21 1.62 43.39
CA GLU A 314 45.97 1.98 42.16
C GLU A 314 47.51 1.82 42.40
N PRO A 315 48.44 1.78 41.40
CA PRO A 315 48.73 2.91 40.47
C PRO A 315 49.30 2.54 39.06
N GLY A 316 49.58 3.56 38.22
CA GLY A 316 50.22 3.41 36.89
C GLY A 316 51.68 3.87 36.79
N VAL A 317 52.35 3.62 35.64
CA VAL A 317 53.70 4.12 35.26
C VAL A 317 53.78 4.40 33.75
N THR A 318 54.64 5.35 33.36
CA THR A 318 54.75 5.99 32.02
C THR A 318 56.02 5.67 31.21
N ALA A 319 56.02 6.08 29.93
CA ALA A 319 57.15 6.36 29.01
C ALA A 319 57.82 5.19 28.25
N GLY A 320 58.29 5.35 27.00
CA GLY A 320 58.18 6.51 26.09
C GLY A 320 58.99 6.39 24.77
N THR A 321 59.05 7.49 23.98
CA THR A 321 59.96 7.81 22.83
C THR A 321 59.86 6.94 21.55
N GLU A 322 59.39 7.48 20.40
CA GLU A 322 60.11 8.26 19.33
C GLU A 322 60.78 7.35 18.24
N VAL A 323 60.92 7.68 16.94
CA VAL A 323 60.71 8.94 16.18
C VAL A 323 60.40 8.70 14.66
N SER A 324 59.49 9.51 14.12
CA SER A 324 59.38 10.15 12.77
C SER A 324 59.70 9.50 11.40
N THR A 325 58.76 9.74 10.46
CA THR A 325 58.92 10.26 9.05
C THR A 325 59.66 9.47 7.97
N SER A 326 59.37 9.62 6.66
CA SER A 326 58.16 10.03 5.88
C SER A 326 58.48 9.86 4.38
N THR A 327 57.46 9.89 3.50
CA THR A 327 57.55 10.25 2.05
C THR A 327 58.48 9.43 1.13
N ALA A 328 58.23 9.23 -0.17
CA ALA A 328 57.06 9.37 -1.04
C ALA A 328 57.28 8.48 -2.29
N ALA A 329 56.24 8.26 -3.10
CA ALA A 329 56.32 7.58 -4.41
C ALA A 329 56.86 8.53 -5.51
N PRO A 330 56.82 8.24 -6.83
CA PRO A 330 56.57 6.98 -7.56
C PRO A 330 57.61 6.71 -8.69
N THR A 331 57.45 5.65 -9.52
CA THR A 331 57.46 5.74 -11.01
C THR A 331 57.23 4.40 -11.74
N ASN A 332 56.82 4.49 -13.01
CA ASN A 332 56.43 3.40 -13.92
C ASN A 332 57.62 2.69 -14.58
N ALA A 333 57.42 1.45 -15.07
CA ALA A 333 57.74 1.04 -16.45
C ALA A 333 57.21 -0.38 -16.77
N SER A 334 56.81 -0.60 -18.04
CA SER A 334 56.43 -1.91 -18.60
C SER A 334 57.51 -2.47 -19.53
N THR A 335 57.64 -3.80 -19.64
CA THR A 335 58.21 -4.47 -20.82
C THR A 335 57.61 -5.88 -21.02
N ASN A 336 57.48 -6.30 -22.28
CA ASN A 336 56.82 -7.53 -22.74
C ASN A 336 57.78 -8.71 -22.98
N ALA A 337 57.17 -9.90 -23.20
CA ALA A 337 57.73 -11.14 -23.76
C ALA A 337 58.66 -11.96 -22.83
N SER A 338 58.67 -13.30 -22.83
CA SER A 338 57.97 -14.32 -23.64
C SER A 338 57.84 -15.63 -22.85
N GLY A 339 56.83 -16.47 -23.13
CA GLY A 339 56.69 -17.82 -22.55
C GLY A 339 57.54 -18.90 -23.26
N PRO A 340 57.27 -20.22 -23.10
CA PRO A 340 56.23 -20.85 -22.26
C PRO A 340 56.75 -21.96 -21.31
N ILE A 341 55.88 -22.52 -20.47
CA ILE A 341 55.70 -23.97 -20.27
C ILE A 341 54.36 -24.18 -19.54
N SER A 342 53.58 -25.15 -20.00
CA SER A 342 52.24 -25.46 -19.51
C SER A 342 52.24 -26.29 -18.23
N ASN A 343 51.44 -25.91 -17.24
CA ASN A 343 50.79 -26.87 -16.35
C ASN A 343 49.28 -26.79 -16.57
N ALA A 344 48.72 -27.81 -17.21
CA ALA A 344 47.28 -27.90 -17.45
C ALA A 344 46.55 -28.16 -16.13
N THR A 345 45.96 -27.12 -15.56
CA THR A 345 44.95 -27.28 -14.51
C THR A 345 43.69 -27.82 -15.17
N ALA A 346 43.20 -28.98 -14.72
CA ALA A 346 41.98 -29.57 -15.25
C ALA A 346 40.80 -28.62 -14.98
N VAL A 347 40.23 -28.05 -16.05
CA VAL A 347 39.01 -27.24 -15.97
C VAL A 347 37.89 -28.18 -15.55
N THR A 348 37.44 -28.05 -14.29
CA THR A 348 36.20 -28.65 -13.84
C THR A 348 35.08 -28.15 -14.75
N PRO A 349 34.19 -29.01 -15.30
CA PRO A 349 33.10 -28.55 -16.14
C PRO A 349 32.29 -27.50 -15.40
N SER A 350 32.20 -26.29 -15.95
CA SER A 350 31.35 -25.25 -15.40
C SER A 350 29.92 -25.79 -15.32
N GLN A 351 29.32 -25.73 -14.13
CA GLN A 351 27.88 -26.02 -13.96
C GLN A 351 27.10 -25.29 -15.06
N PRO A 352 26.19 -25.96 -15.78
CA PRO A 352 25.46 -25.33 -16.88
C PRO A 352 24.75 -24.08 -16.35
N VAL A 353 25.02 -22.93 -16.98
CA VAL A 353 24.44 -21.65 -16.59
C VAL A 353 22.92 -21.78 -16.70
N LYS A 354 22.20 -21.45 -15.62
CA LYS A 354 20.74 -21.49 -15.55
C LYS A 354 20.21 -20.06 -15.66
N PRO A 355 20.09 -19.46 -16.87
CA PRO A 355 19.77 -18.04 -17.04
C PRO A 355 18.49 -17.62 -16.31
N TRP A 356 17.49 -18.51 -16.22
CA TRP A 356 16.21 -18.25 -15.55
C TRP A 356 16.31 -18.00 -14.05
N LYS A 357 17.47 -18.26 -13.41
CA LYS A 357 17.74 -17.83 -12.04
C LYS A 357 18.03 -16.33 -11.90
N ASN A 358 18.41 -15.66 -12.99
CA ASN A 358 18.59 -14.21 -12.99
C ASN A 358 17.23 -13.51 -13.12
N ILE A 359 16.94 -12.56 -12.24
CA ILE A 359 15.71 -11.76 -12.24
C ILE A 359 15.63 -10.82 -13.45
N ARG A 360 16.76 -10.55 -14.12
CA ARG A 360 16.84 -9.76 -15.34
C ARG A 360 16.94 -10.64 -16.58
N LEU A 361 16.19 -10.26 -17.63
CA LEU A 361 16.25 -10.91 -18.93
C LEU A 361 17.60 -10.67 -19.63
N PRO A 362 18.14 -11.66 -20.37
CA PRO A 362 19.35 -11.49 -21.17
C PRO A 362 19.20 -10.35 -22.20
N GLN A 363 20.05 -9.32 -22.09
CA GLN A 363 19.92 -8.09 -22.88
C GLN A 363 20.28 -8.25 -24.37
N ASN A 364 20.94 -9.36 -24.72
CA ASN A 364 21.37 -9.72 -26.07
C ASN A 364 20.26 -10.33 -26.94
N ILE A 365 19.10 -10.68 -26.36
CA ILE A 365 17.89 -11.10 -27.08
C ILE A 365 16.87 -9.98 -26.90
N ARG A 366 16.44 -9.35 -27.99
CA ARG A 366 15.54 -8.18 -27.92
C ARG A 366 14.28 -8.36 -28.76
N PRO A 367 13.11 -7.96 -28.27
CA PRO A 367 11.89 -7.93 -29.07
C PRO A 367 11.95 -6.77 -30.07
N VAL A 368 11.41 -7.02 -31.27
CA VAL A 368 11.32 -6.04 -32.37
C VAL A 368 9.85 -5.75 -32.70
N HIS A 369 9.03 -6.81 -32.75
CA HIS A 369 7.62 -6.70 -33.06
C HIS A 369 6.77 -7.76 -32.35
N TYR A 370 5.63 -7.34 -31.81
CA TYR A 370 4.55 -8.19 -31.32
C TYR A 370 3.36 -8.15 -32.27
N SER A 371 2.90 -9.32 -32.70
CA SER A 371 1.56 -9.53 -33.24
C SER A 371 0.71 -10.09 -32.09
N VAL A 372 -0.26 -9.32 -31.60
CA VAL A 372 -1.10 -9.67 -30.45
C VAL A 372 -2.54 -9.88 -30.91
N TYR A 373 -3.08 -11.07 -30.67
CA TYR A 373 -4.51 -11.38 -30.84
C TYR A 373 -5.10 -11.71 -29.47
N LEU A 374 -6.16 -11.01 -29.08
CA LEU A 374 -6.83 -11.16 -27.79
C LEU A 374 -8.33 -11.42 -27.99
N ASP A 375 -8.84 -12.47 -27.36
CA ASP A 375 -10.24 -12.89 -27.43
C ASP A 375 -10.85 -13.01 -26.01
N PRO A 376 -11.31 -11.88 -25.43
CA PRO A 376 -11.98 -11.81 -24.14
C PRO A 376 -13.45 -12.25 -24.19
N TYR A 377 -13.84 -13.11 -23.25
CA TYR A 377 -15.21 -13.54 -22.99
C TYR A 377 -15.64 -13.02 -21.62
N LEU A 378 -16.25 -11.83 -21.60
CA LEU A 378 -16.60 -11.13 -20.36
C LEU A 378 -17.45 -12.00 -19.43
N GLU A 379 -18.53 -12.59 -19.94
CA GLU A 379 -19.44 -13.40 -19.12
C GLU A 379 -18.79 -14.63 -18.49
N LEU A 380 -17.94 -15.33 -19.26
CA LEU A 380 -17.20 -16.51 -18.81
C LEU A 380 -15.98 -16.17 -17.94
N ASN A 381 -15.75 -14.90 -17.62
CA ASN A 381 -14.59 -14.39 -16.88
C ASN A 381 -13.22 -14.92 -17.39
N THR A 382 -13.11 -15.16 -18.70
CA THR A 382 -11.93 -15.77 -19.32
C THR A 382 -11.53 -15.04 -20.61
N PHE A 383 -10.27 -15.21 -21.01
CA PHE A 383 -9.78 -14.77 -22.30
C PHE A 383 -8.83 -15.80 -22.90
N LYS A 384 -8.72 -15.76 -24.22
CA LYS A 384 -7.72 -16.51 -25.00
C LYS A 384 -6.80 -15.50 -25.67
N GLY A 385 -5.55 -15.88 -25.88
CA GLY A 385 -4.62 -15.04 -26.62
C GLY A 385 -3.69 -15.85 -27.50
N ASN A 386 -3.27 -15.24 -28.61
CA ASN A 386 -2.15 -15.68 -29.41
C ASN A 386 -1.18 -14.52 -29.52
N VAL A 387 0.09 -14.76 -29.25
CA VAL A 387 1.15 -13.78 -29.44
C VAL A 387 2.23 -14.35 -30.36
N SER A 388 2.66 -13.55 -31.33
CA SER A 388 3.88 -13.81 -32.10
C SER A 388 4.88 -12.71 -31.82
N VAL A 389 6.08 -13.07 -31.35
CA VAL A 389 7.14 -12.12 -31.01
C VAL A 389 8.31 -12.31 -31.97
N LEU A 390 8.54 -11.33 -32.85
CA LEU A 390 9.78 -11.23 -33.61
C LEU A 390 10.87 -10.71 -32.67
N ILE A 391 11.90 -11.52 -32.45
CA ILE A 391 13.10 -11.19 -31.68
C ILE A 391 14.32 -11.10 -32.60
N ASN A 392 15.32 -10.31 -32.21
CA ASN A 392 16.65 -10.31 -32.80
C ASN A 392 17.72 -10.58 -31.74
N VAL A 393 18.84 -11.18 -32.18
CA VAL A 393 19.97 -11.51 -31.33
C VAL A 393 21.12 -10.56 -31.66
N THR A 394 21.49 -9.69 -30.73
CA THR A 394 22.37 -8.55 -31.02
C THR A 394 23.85 -8.84 -30.82
N GLU A 395 24.18 -9.74 -29.91
CA GLU A 395 25.56 -10.07 -29.51
C GLU A 395 25.65 -11.51 -28.96
N LYS A 396 26.87 -12.06 -28.90
CA LYS A 396 27.13 -13.38 -28.35
C LYS A 396 27.13 -13.32 -26.82
N SER A 397 26.52 -14.31 -26.15
CA SER A 397 26.66 -14.53 -24.71
C SER A 397 26.61 -16.03 -24.38
N ASP A 398 26.87 -16.41 -23.13
CA ASP A 398 26.95 -17.83 -22.70
C ASP A 398 25.59 -18.53 -22.60
N VAL A 399 24.49 -17.86 -22.98
CA VAL A 399 23.11 -18.37 -22.86
C VAL A 399 22.37 -18.37 -24.21
N MET A 400 23.08 -18.53 -25.33
CA MET A 400 22.49 -18.59 -26.69
C MET A 400 21.52 -19.76 -26.90
N SER A 401 21.59 -20.82 -26.10
CA SER A 401 20.68 -21.96 -26.14
C SER A 401 19.36 -21.73 -25.39
N TYR A 402 19.12 -20.54 -24.83
CA TYR A 402 17.91 -20.24 -24.05
C TYR A 402 17.20 -18.97 -24.49
N ILE A 403 15.87 -19.02 -24.54
CA ILE A 403 15.01 -17.83 -24.66
C ILE A 403 14.09 -17.77 -23.44
N LEU A 404 14.12 -16.64 -22.74
CA LEU A 404 13.30 -16.38 -21.57
C LEU A 404 12.27 -15.31 -21.94
N ILE A 405 11.02 -15.51 -21.53
CA ILE A 405 9.93 -14.55 -21.70
C ILE A 405 9.10 -14.52 -20.41
N HIS A 406 8.61 -13.35 -19.99
CA HIS A 406 7.82 -13.26 -18.77
C HIS A 406 6.40 -13.79 -18.98
N ILE A 407 5.90 -14.56 -18.01
CA ILE A 407 4.53 -15.06 -17.92
C ILE A 407 4.09 -15.18 -16.45
N ASN A 408 2.85 -14.84 -16.15
CA ASN A 408 2.23 -15.05 -14.85
C ASN A 408 0.72 -15.29 -15.04
N ASP A 409 0.10 -16.11 -14.19
CA ASP A 409 -1.34 -16.44 -14.18
C ASP A 409 -1.94 -16.84 -15.57
N MET A 410 -1.21 -17.60 -16.40
CA MET A 410 -1.65 -18.03 -17.73
C MET A 410 -1.36 -19.51 -18.01
N ASN A 411 -2.28 -20.19 -18.70
CA ASN A 411 -2.10 -21.57 -19.16
C ASN A 411 -1.66 -21.58 -20.63
N VAL A 412 -0.40 -21.95 -20.88
CA VAL A 412 0.18 -22.04 -22.23
C VAL A 412 -0.23 -23.35 -22.90
N THR A 413 -0.98 -23.22 -24.01
CA THR A 413 -1.50 -24.35 -24.80
C THR A 413 -0.64 -24.69 -26.02
N HIS A 414 0.17 -23.76 -26.49
CA HIS A 414 1.15 -23.96 -27.55
C HIS A 414 2.30 -22.97 -27.38
N ALA A 415 3.54 -23.42 -27.59
CA ALA A 415 4.73 -22.58 -27.56
C ALA A 415 5.79 -23.16 -28.51
N LYS A 416 6.25 -22.36 -29.48
CA LYS A 416 7.24 -22.77 -30.49
C LYS A 416 8.17 -21.62 -30.90
N VAL A 417 9.34 -21.97 -31.41
CA VAL A 417 10.35 -21.05 -31.95
C VAL A 417 10.55 -21.33 -33.43
N TYR A 418 10.63 -20.28 -34.24
CA TYR A 418 10.91 -20.36 -35.68
C TYR A 418 12.07 -19.42 -36.04
N LYS A 419 12.90 -19.80 -37.02
CA LYS A 419 13.75 -18.83 -37.73
C LYS A 419 12.84 -17.95 -38.61
N ARG A 420 13.08 -16.64 -38.68
CA ARG A 420 12.29 -15.76 -39.56
C ARG A 420 12.55 -16.12 -41.03
N ASP A 421 11.49 -16.14 -41.84
CA ASP A 421 11.63 -16.35 -43.30
C ASP A 421 12.51 -15.26 -43.94
N SER A 422 13.62 -15.70 -44.54
CA SER A 422 14.63 -14.88 -45.22
C SER A 422 14.10 -14.13 -46.45
N ASN A 423 13.01 -14.61 -47.07
CA ASN A 423 12.43 -14.00 -48.26
C ASN A 423 11.60 -12.74 -47.95
N VAL A 424 11.35 -12.45 -46.67
CA VAL A 424 10.46 -11.36 -46.23
C VAL A 424 11.27 -10.19 -45.69
N THR A 425 11.34 -9.10 -46.47
CA THR A 425 12.09 -7.88 -46.12
C THR A 425 11.40 -7.01 -45.06
N SER A 426 10.10 -7.16 -44.83
CA SER A 426 9.34 -6.42 -43.81
C SER A 426 9.53 -6.95 -42.39
N ASN A 427 9.53 -6.08 -41.38
CA ASN A 427 9.53 -6.47 -39.96
C ASN A 427 8.16 -7.02 -39.51
N THR A 428 7.89 -8.24 -39.97
CA THR A 428 6.68 -9.05 -39.78
C THR A 428 7.05 -10.39 -39.13
N THR A 429 6.09 -11.02 -38.46
CA THR A 429 6.23 -12.33 -37.80
C THR A 429 6.04 -13.49 -38.80
N SER A 430 6.85 -13.51 -39.87
CA SER A 430 6.82 -14.56 -40.89
C SER A 430 7.61 -15.79 -40.46
N LEU A 431 6.95 -16.95 -40.42
CA LEU A 431 7.51 -18.21 -39.95
C LEU A 431 8.32 -18.88 -41.07
N GLY A 432 9.59 -19.19 -40.79
CA GLY A 432 10.45 -20.03 -41.61
C GLY A 432 10.58 -21.44 -41.02
N GLU A 433 11.82 -21.94 -40.93
CA GLU A 433 12.13 -23.24 -40.31
C GLU A 433 11.79 -23.25 -38.80
N GLU A 434 11.16 -24.32 -38.33
CA GLU A 434 10.90 -24.53 -36.90
C GLU A 434 12.19 -24.94 -36.17
N ILE A 435 12.46 -24.32 -35.04
CA ILE A 435 13.60 -24.66 -34.18
C ILE A 435 13.06 -25.47 -33.01
N PHE A 436 13.52 -26.71 -32.88
CA PHE A 436 13.11 -27.56 -31.77
C PHE A 436 13.55 -26.93 -30.44
N SER A 437 12.58 -26.82 -29.53
CA SER A 437 12.75 -26.25 -28.21
C SER A 437 11.98 -27.07 -27.18
N LYS A 438 12.63 -27.45 -26.09
CA LYS A 438 11.96 -27.94 -24.88
C LYS A 438 11.49 -26.74 -24.07
N THR A 439 10.30 -26.81 -23.49
CA THR A 439 9.69 -25.68 -22.77
C THR A 439 9.35 -26.02 -21.33
N PHE A 440 9.54 -25.08 -20.41
CA PHE A 440 9.10 -25.19 -19.01
C PHE A 440 8.86 -23.81 -18.38
N GLU A 441 8.11 -23.77 -17.29
CA GLU A 441 7.89 -22.55 -16.49
C GLU A 441 8.84 -22.50 -15.27
N TYR A 442 9.26 -21.30 -14.90
CA TYR A 442 10.06 -21.00 -13.73
C TYR A 442 9.40 -19.87 -12.94
N SER A 443 8.51 -20.27 -12.02
CA SER A 443 7.59 -19.37 -11.30
C SER A 443 8.27 -18.42 -10.31
N GLU A 444 9.50 -18.69 -9.85
CA GLU A 444 10.21 -17.79 -8.92
C GLU A 444 10.50 -16.42 -9.54
N ASN A 445 10.70 -16.36 -10.87
CA ASN A 445 10.99 -15.14 -11.63
C ASN A 445 9.94 -14.84 -12.72
N ASP A 446 8.76 -15.45 -12.66
CA ASP A 446 7.69 -15.33 -13.68
C ASP A 446 8.17 -15.64 -15.11
N TYR A 447 8.95 -16.70 -15.35
CA TYR A 447 9.46 -17.02 -16.69
C TYR A 447 8.79 -18.23 -17.34
N PHE A 448 8.54 -18.13 -18.65
CA PHE A 448 8.48 -19.26 -19.57
C PHE A 448 9.83 -19.39 -20.28
N VAL A 449 10.42 -20.58 -20.27
CA VAL A 449 11.77 -20.84 -20.80
C VAL A 449 11.68 -21.76 -22.01
N PHE A 450 12.33 -21.38 -23.11
CA PHE A 450 12.63 -22.23 -24.24
C PHE A 450 14.10 -22.65 -24.15
N GLU A 451 14.35 -23.96 -24.05
CA GLU A 451 15.65 -24.62 -24.12
C GLU A 451 15.84 -25.19 -25.53
N LEU A 452 16.77 -24.62 -26.30
CA LEU A 452 16.99 -24.91 -27.72
C LEU A 452 18.07 -26.00 -27.89
N GLU A 453 17.90 -26.87 -28.89
CA GLU A 453 18.94 -27.85 -29.27
C GLU A 453 20.19 -27.22 -29.92
N LYS A 454 20.07 -25.98 -30.41
CA LYS A 454 21.13 -25.24 -31.07
C LYS A 454 21.15 -23.80 -30.59
N ASP A 455 22.35 -23.27 -30.40
CA ASP A 455 22.57 -21.86 -30.10
C ASP A 455 21.95 -20.95 -31.16
N LEU A 456 21.40 -19.82 -30.70
CA LEU A 456 20.99 -18.73 -31.57
C LEU A 456 22.19 -18.08 -32.28
N GLU A 457 21.98 -17.68 -33.54
CA GLU A 457 22.96 -16.98 -34.36
C GLU A 457 22.95 -15.48 -34.04
N VAL A 458 24.12 -14.86 -33.87
CA VAL A 458 24.26 -13.40 -33.74
C VAL A 458 23.84 -12.72 -35.06
N GLY A 459 22.98 -11.70 -34.97
CA GLY A 459 22.29 -11.12 -36.13
C GLY A 459 21.06 -11.92 -36.58
N GLY A 460 20.84 -13.10 -36.01
CA GLY A 460 19.69 -13.96 -36.27
C GLY A 460 18.37 -13.31 -35.83
N HIS A 461 17.32 -13.61 -36.59
CA HIS A 461 15.97 -13.15 -36.35
C HIS A 461 15.06 -14.37 -36.20
N TYR A 462 14.27 -14.38 -35.13
CA TYR A 462 13.46 -15.53 -34.73
C TYR A 462 12.05 -15.08 -34.35
N VAL A 463 11.07 -15.97 -34.49
CA VAL A 463 9.68 -15.72 -34.12
C VAL A 463 9.27 -16.71 -33.04
N LEU A 464 8.93 -16.20 -31.86
CA LEU A 464 8.26 -16.96 -30.82
C LEU A 464 6.77 -16.97 -31.13
N LEU A 465 6.13 -18.14 -31.14
CA LEU A 465 4.69 -18.28 -31.31
C LEU A 465 4.11 -18.94 -30.06
N MET A 466 3.19 -18.25 -29.37
CA MET A 466 2.56 -18.75 -28.15
C MET A 466 1.05 -18.57 -28.19
N SER A 467 0.31 -19.61 -27.78
CA SER A 467 -1.15 -19.62 -27.66
C SER A 467 -1.53 -20.00 -26.23
N TYR A 468 -2.39 -19.23 -25.59
CA TYR A 468 -2.68 -19.35 -24.16
C TYR A 468 -4.15 -19.08 -23.81
N LYS A 469 -4.55 -19.50 -22.62
CA LYS A 469 -5.86 -19.25 -22.00
C LYS A 469 -5.64 -18.73 -20.57
N SER A 470 -6.48 -17.82 -20.12
CA SER A 470 -6.44 -17.33 -18.73
C SER A 470 -7.81 -16.77 -18.29
N THR A 471 -7.92 -16.52 -16.99
CA THR A 471 -9.02 -15.80 -16.34
C THR A 471 -8.63 -14.35 -16.14
N PHE A 472 -9.61 -13.43 -16.17
CA PHE A 472 -9.34 -12.04 -15.77
C PHE A 472 -8.79 -12.00 -14.34
N SER A 473 -7.85 -11.08 -14.09
CA SER A 473 -7.30 -10.86 -12.75
C SER A 473 -8.42 -10.54 -11.75
N SER A 474 -8.35 -11.14 -10.56
CA SER A 474 -9.21 -10.81 -9.41
C SER A 474 -8.79 -9.50 -8.73
N GLN A 475 -7.67 -8.91 -9.15
CA GLN A 475 -7.13 -7.63 -8.68
C GLN A 475 -7.22 -6.57 -9.79
N LEU A 476 -7.10 -5.29 -9.40
CA LEU A 476 -7.17 -4.14 -10.32
C LEU A 476 -5.82 -3.90 -11.06
N ASN A 477 -5.25 -4.97 -11.62
CA ASN A 477 -4.02 -5.01 -12.42
C ASN A 477 -4.06 -6.15 -13.46
N GLY A 478 -3.07 -6.20 -14.36
CA GLY A 478 -3.08 -7.13 -15.48
C GLY A 478 -4.23 -6.78 -16.43
N LEU A 479 -4.91 -7.79 -16.98
CA LEU A 479 -6.19 -7.66 -17.69
C LEU A 479 -7.32 -8.10 -16.73
N TYR A 480 -8.22 -7.19 -16.38
CA TYR A 480 -9.24 -7.39 -15.34
C TYR A 480 -10.63 -6.91 -15.78
N ILE A 481 -11.66 -7.30 -15.01
CA ILE A 481 -13.05 -6.85 -15.19
C ILE A 481 -13.34 -5.68 -14.25
N SER A 482 -14.00 -4.65 -14.79
CA SER A 482 -14.69 -3.60 -14.01
C SER A 482 -16.19 -3.63 -14.33
N THR A 483 -17.03 -3.14 -13.42
CA THR A 483 -18.49 -3.12 -13.60
C THR A 483 -19.11 -1.75 -13.30
N TYR A 484 -20.26 -1.50 -13.92
CA TYR A 484 -21.08 -0.33 -13.62
C TYR A 484 -22.57 -0.64 -13.82
N THR A 485 -23.42 0.11 -13.12
CA THR A 485 -24.88 0.05 -13.31
C THR A 485 -25.29 1.07 -14.38
N ASN A 486 -26.02 0.64 -15.40
CA ASN A 486 -26.53 1.57 -16.42
C ASN A 486 -27.83 2.28 -15.98
N GLU A 487 -28.34 3.19 -16.81
CA GLU A 487 -29.56 3.97 -16.57
C GLU A 487 -30.83 3.12 -16.34
N LYS A 488 -30.82 1.84 -16.72
CA LYS A 488 -31.93 0.90 -16.51
C LYS A 488 -31.81 0.07 -15.23
N GLY A 489 -30.73 0.25 -14.45
CA GLY A 489 -30.41 -0.60 -13.30
C GLY A 489 -29.71 -1.91 -13.66
N GLU A 490 -29.35 -2.15 -14.92
CA GLU A 490 -28.67 -3.37 -15.36
C GLU A 490 -27.16 -3.28 -15.03
N GLN A 491 -26.58 -4.36 -14.51
CA GLN A 491 -25.13 -4.47 -14.37
C GLN A 491 -24.47 -4.68 -15.73
N ARG A 492 -23.46 -3.86 -16.03
CA ARG A 492 -22.65 -3.91 -17.24
C ARG A 492 -21.21 -4.23 -16.87
N ARG A 493 -20.56 -5.09 -17.64
CA ARG A 493 -19.15 -5.49 -17.47
C ARG A 493 -18.31 -4.84 -18.55
N LEU A 494 -17.07 -4.47 -18.23
CA LEU A 494 -16.02 -4.14 -19.20
C LEU A 494 -14.74 -4.89 -18.85
N ALA A 495 -13.89 -5.16 -19.85
CA ALA A 495 -12.50 -5.56 -19.62
C ALA A 495 -11.58 -4.34 -19.80
N THR A 496 -10.55 -4.22 -18.97
CA THR A 496 -9.57 -3.12 -18.99
C THR A 496 -8.22 -3.58 -18.44
N THR A 497 -7.18 -2.75 -18.56
CA THR A 497 -5.79 -3.10 -18.26
C THR A 497 -5.07 -2.08 -17.36
N LYS A 498 -4.24 -2.55 -16.41
CA LYS A 498 -3.16 -1.76 -15.76
C LYS A 498 -1.94 -2.67 -15.64
N PHE A 499 -0.93 -2.42 -16.46
CA PHE A 499 0.25 -3.28 -16.60
C PHE A 499 1.49 -2.78 -15.86
N GLU A 500 1.55 -1.50 -15.53
CA GLU A 500 2.68 -0.97 -14.79
C GLU A 500 2.71 -1.49 -13.33
N PRO A 501 3.90 -1.87 -12.81
CA PRO A 501 5.20 -1.90 -13.50
C PRO A 501 5.50 -3.19 -14.26
N THR A 502 4.97 -4.34 -13.79
CA THR A 502 5.36 -5.69 -14.25
C THR A 502 4.16 -6.63 -14.29
N ASP A 503 2.98 -6.11 -14.63
CA ASP A 503 1.72 -6.86 -14.71
C ASP A 503 1.25 -7.05 -16.18
N ALA A 504 2.02 -6.62 -17.21
CA ALA A 504 1.74 -6.97 -18.62
C ALA A 504 1.84 -8.48 -18.86
N ARG A 505 2.80 -9.12 -18.16
CA ARG A 505 2.99 -10.58 -18.07
C ARG A 505 1.78 -11.36 -17.54
N LYS A 506 0.68 -10.70 -17.10
CA LYS A 506 -0.61 -11.33 -16.74
C LYS A 506 -1.69 -11.24 -17.83
N ALA A 507 -1.37 -10.61 -18.96
CA ALA A 507 -2.28 -10.50 -20.11
C ALA A 507 -1.71 -11.11 -21.39
N LEU A 508 -0.38 -11.13 -21.53
CA LEU A 508 0.33 -11.83 -22.60
C LEU A 508 1.75 -12.24 -22.17
N PRO A 509 2.28 -13.36 -22.69
CA PRO A 509 3.71 -13.65 -22.62
C PRO A 509 4.51 -12.54 -23.32
N CYS A 510 5.40 -11.87 -22.60
CA CYS A 510 6.15 -10.72 -23.14
C CYS A 510 7.52 -10.50 -22.48
N PHE A 511 8.38 -9.71 -23.13
CA PHE A 511 9.69 -9.33 -22.60
C PHE A 511 9.47 -8.14 -21.65
N ASP A 512 8.87 -8.42 -20.50
CA ASP A 512 8.27 -7.42 -19.60
C ASP A 512 9.29 -6.63 -18.76
N GLU A 513 10.19 -5.91 -19.44
CA GLU A 513 11.12 -4.91 -18.90
C GLU A 513 11.04 -3.60 -19.72
N PRO A 514 11.14 -2.41 -19.09
CA PRO A 514 10.97 -1.14 -19.80
C PRO A 514 12.00 -0.89 -20.91
N ALA A 515 13.23 -1.39 -20.77
CA ALA A 515 14.28 -1.34 -21.80
C ALA A 515 13.96 -2.09 -23.10
N MET A 516 13.04 -3.06 -23.07
CA MET A 516 12.77 -3.96 -24.18
C MET A 516 11.63 -3.43 -25.06
N LYS A 517 11.77 -2.17 -25.52
CA LYS A 517 10.80 -1.50 -26.39
C LYS A 517 10.62 -2.24 -27.72
N ALA A 518 9.36 -2.40 -28.13
CA ALA A 518 8.99 -3.04 -29.38
C ALA A 518 7.78 -2.34 -30.03
N THR A 519 7.48 -2.70 -31.27
CA THR A 519 6.26 -2.26 -31.95
C THR A 519 5.15 -3.30 -31.79
N PHE A 520 3.88 -2.90 -31.70
CA PHE A 520 2.74 -3.79 -31.47
C PHE A 520 1.71 -3.66 -32.60
N SER A 521 1.26 -4.78 -33.15
CA SER A 521 0.08 -4.91 -34.01
C SER A 521 -0.97 -5.67 -33.21
N THR A 522 -2.08 -5.01 -32.88
CA THR A 522 -3.09 -5.57 -31.95
C THR A 522 -4.39 -5.89 -32.68
N VAL A 523 -4.98 -7.03 -32.34
CA VAL A 523 -6.32 -7.46 -32.76
C VAL A 523 -7.10 -7.85 -31.51
N ILE A 524 -8.31 -7.32 -31.34
CA ILE A 524 -9.20 -7.63 -30.21
C ILE A 524 -10.56 -8.06 -30.74
N VAL A 525 -11.04 -9.22 -30.27
CA VAL A 525 -12.40 -9.70 -30.53
C VAL A 525 -13.34 -9.22 -29.44
N HIS A 526 -14.57 -8.84 -29.78
CA HIS A 526 -15.58 -8.39 -28.84
C HIS A 526 -17.00 -8.66 -29.33
N GLU A 527 -17.98 -8.57 -28.42
CA GLU A 527 -19.40 -8.62 -28.80
C GLU A 527 -19.80 -7.43 -29.68
N LYS A 528 -20.83 -7.62 -30.50
CA LYS A 528 -21.29 -6.63 -31.49
C LYS A 528 -21.67 -5.28 -30.88
N ASP A 529 -22.26 -5.28 -29.68
CA ASP A 529 -22.72 -4.08 -28.98
C ASP A 529 -21.61 -3.43 -28.14
N TYR A 530 -20.42 -4.03 -28.12
CA TYR A 530 -19.22 -3.53 -27.46
C TYR A 530 -18.26 -2.87 -28.47
N ARG A 531 -17.28 -2.13 -27.95
CA ARG A 531 -16.18 -1.52 -28.69
C ARG A 531 -14.87 -1.99 -28.09
N ALA A 532 -13.89 -2.33 -28.93
CA ALA A 532 -12.50 -2.47 -28.50
C ALA A 532 -11.75 -1.13 -28.65
N LEU A 533 -10.95 -0.80 -27.64
CA LEU A 533 -9.98 0.30 -27.65
C LEU A 533 -8.58 -0.25 -27.33
N SER A 534 -7.56 0.36 -27.92
CA SER A 534 -6.15 0.10 -27.62
C SER A 534 -5.33 1.38 -27.89
N ASN A 535 -4.00 1.32 -27.73
CA ASN A 535 -3.07 2.45 -27.88
C ASN A 535 -3.23 3.22 -29.21
N MET A 536 -3.47 2.49 -30.30
CA MET A 536 -3.53 3.01 -31.66
C MET A 536 -4.99 3.09 -32.18
N PRO A 537 -5.28 3.81 -33.29
CA PRO A 537 -6.61 3.80 -33.89
C PRO A 537 -6.94 2.45 -34.56
N VAL A 538 -8.24 2.13 -34.63
CA VAL A 538 -8.76 1.00 -35.41
C VAL A 538 -8.60 1.30 -36.91
N VAL A 539 -8.08 0.34 -37.68
CA VAL A 539 -7.88 0.44 -39.14
C VAL A 539 -8.75 -0.50 -39.95
N LYS A 540 -9.24 -1.58 -39.34
CA LYS A 540 -10.15 -2.54 -39.97
C LYS A 540 -11.03 -3.19 -38.89
N GLN A 541 -12.29 -3.41 -39.19
CA GLN A 541 -13.16 -4.30 -38.42
C GLN A 541 -13.75 -5.36 -39.35
N GLN A 542 -13.96 -6.57 -38.86
CA GLN A 542 -14.68 -7.62 -39.58
C GLN A 542 -15.56 -8.43 -38.63
N GLN A 543 -16.71 -8.87 -39.12
CA GLN A 543 -17.60 -9.76 -38.36
C GLN A 543 -17.16 -11.22 -38.57
N LEU A 544 -17.03 -11.95 -37.47
CA LEU A 544 -16.69 -13.38 -37.44
C LEU A 544 -17.95 -14.23 -37.65
N ALA A 545 -17.77 -15.50 -38.00
CA ALA A 545 -18.87 -16.44 -38.27
C ALA A 545 -19.81 -16.68 -37.06
N ASN A 546 -19.35 -16.40 -35.84
CA ASN A 546 -20.13 -16.46 -34.60
C ASN A 546 -20.83 -15.12 -34.26
N GLY A 547 -20.83 -14.14 -35.17
CA GLY A 547 -21.47 -12.84 -35.01
C GLY A 547 -20.66 -11.78 -34.25
N ARG A 548 -19.57 -12.16 -33.57
CA ARG A 548 -18.65 -11.25 -32.85
C ARG A 548 -17.81 -10.41 -33.82
N ILE A 549 -17.28 -9.29 -33.34
CA ILE A 549 -16.49 -8.35 -34.15
C ILE A 549 -15.02 -8.48 -33.79
N GLU A 550 -14.18 -8.57 -34.82
CA GLU A 550 -12.72 -8.54 -34.71
C GLU A 550 -12.21 -7.17 -35.16
N SER A 551 -11.62 -6.42 -34.22
CA SER A 551 -11.09 -5.07 -34.43
C SER A 551 -9.57 -5.08 -34.54
N HIS A 552 -9.05 -4.60 -35.67
CA HIS A 552 -7.62 -4.51 -35.98
C HIS A 552 -7.13 -3.08 -35.76
N PHE A 553 -6.05 -2.92 -35.00
CA PHE A 553 -5.45 -1.63 -34.68
C PHE A 553 -4.22 -1.34 -35.55
N MET A 554 -3.96 -0.05 -35.81
CA MET A 554 -2.73 0.40 -36.48
C MET A 554 -1.49 -0.04 -35.67
N LYS A 555 -0.41 -0.41 -36.38
CA LYS A 555 0.87 -0.76 -35.75
C LYS A 555 1.43 0.42 -34.93
N SER A 556 1.82 0.17 -33.69
CA SER A 556 2.37 1.19 -32.78
C SER A 556 3.79 1.64 -33.17
N VAL A 557 4.19 2.79 -32.62
CA VAL A 557 5.60 3.17 -32.47
C VAL A 557 6.32 2.24 -31.48
N PRO A 558 7.66 2.23 -31.41
CA PRO A 558 8.37 1.45 -30.39
C PRO A 558 8.05 1.96 -28.98
N MET A 559 7.50 1.09 -28.14
CA MET A 559 7.09 1.39 -26.77
C MET A 559 7.33 0.19 -25.84
N SER A 560 7.34 0.43 -24.54
CA SER A 560 7.54 -0.60 -23.51
C SER A 560 6.24 -1.37 -23.23
N THR A 561 6.35 -2.61 -22.75
CA THR A 561 5.20 -3.50 -22.45
C THR A 561 4.19 -2.89 -21.49
N TYR A 562 4.65 -2.20 -20.44
CA TYR A 562 3.81 -1.59 -19.40
C TYR A 562 2.83 -0.52 -19.92
N LEU A 563 3.09 0.05 -21.11
CA LEU A 563 2.26 1.08 -21.74
C LEU A 563 1.15 0.52 -22.63
N LEU A 564 1.21 -0.77 -22.98
CA LEU A 564 0.19 -1.44 -23.79
C LEU A 564 -1.15 -1.44 -23.04
N ALA A 565 -2.25 -1.21 -23.75
CA ALA A 565 -3.58 -1.16 -23.16
C ALA A 565 -4.64 -1.81 -24.04
N PHE A 566 -5.59 -2.52 -23.40
CA PHE A 566 -6.73 -3.17 -24.05
C PHE A 566 -7.98 -2.87 -23.25
N ILE A 567 -9.02 -2.35 -23.90
CA ILE A 567 -10.31 -2.11 -23.25
C ILE A 567 -11.44 -2.62 -24.14
N VAL A 568 -12.38 -3.35 -23.56
CA VAL A 568 -13.62 -3.80 -24.21
C VAL A 568 -14.80 -3.31 -23.39
N CYS A 569 -15.50 -2.30 -23.90
CA CYS A 569 -16.58 -1.58 -23.20
C CYS A 569 -17.66 -1.08 -24.17
N ASP A 570 -18.80 -0.62 -23.65
CA ASP A 570 -19.91 0.00 -24.39
C ASP A 570 -19.97 1.54 -24.22
N PHE A 571 -18.83 2.15 -23.89
CA PHE A 571 -18.73 3.57 -23.53
C PHE A 571 -18.99 4.54 -24.69
N LYS A 572 -19.40 5.76 -24.33
CA LYS A 572 -19.54 6.92 -25.22
C LYS A 572 -18.36 7.88 -25.01
N PHE A 573 -18.19 8.83 -25.91
CA PHE A 573 -17.13 9.83 -25.83
C PHE A 573 -17.54 11.19 -26.38
N THR A 574 -16.84 12.24 -25.93
CA THR A 574 -16.73 13.53 -26.62
C THR A 574 -15.35 13.65 -27.26
N ASN A 575 -15.19 14.52 -28.26
CA ASN A 575 -13.93 14.67 -28.99
C ASN A 575 -13.60 16.10 -29.40
N ALA A 576 -12.31 16.33 -29.64
CA ALA A 576 -11.75 17.54 -30.23
C ALA A 576 -10.64 17.15 -31.22
N THR A 577 -10.27 18.09 -32.09
CA THR A 577 -9.06 18.00 -32.92
C THR A 577 -8.07 19.05 -32.43
N THR A 578 -6.82 18.63 -32.22
CA THR A 578 -5.78 19.41 -31.55
C THR A 578 -4.41 19.21 -32.22
N GLY A 579 -3.39 19.90 -31.73
CA GLY A 579 -1.98 19.76 -32.13
C GLY A 579 -1.49 20.84 -33.10
N GLN A 580 -0.35 21.44 -32.76
CA GLN A 580 0.36 22.42 -33.60
C GLN A 580 1.04 21.76 -34.81
N HIS A 581 1.52 20.53 -34.63
CA HIS A 581 2.34 19.84 -35.63
C HIS A 581 1.56 18.86 -36.51
N LYS A 582 0.45 18.31 -36.00
CA LYS A 582 -0.44 17.36 -36.68
C LYS A 582 -1.84 17.45 -36.08
N ASN A 583 -2.87 17.22 -36.87
CA ASN A 583 -4.24 17.05 -36.38
C ASN A 583 -4.36 15.75 -35.57
N ILE A 584 -4.25 15.85 -34.25
CA ILE A 584 -4.44 14.77 -33.28
C ILE A 584 -5.92 14.73 -32.90
N THR A 585 -6.52 13.53 -32.88
CA THR A 585 -7.88 13.35 -32.35
C THR A 585 -7.82 13.11 -30.84
N LEU A 586 -8.24 14.08 -30.03
CA LEU A 586 -8.38 13.92 -28.58
C LEU A 586 -9.81 13.45 -28.26
N ARG A 587 -9.97 12.43 -27.41
CA ARG A 587 -11.30 11.92 -27.01
C ARG A 587 -11.36 11.62 -25.53
N VAL A 588 -12.49 11.90 -24.89
CA VAL A 588 -12.75 11.57 -23.48
C VAL A 588 -13.91 10.58 -23.40
N TRP A 589 -13.64 9.39 -22.90
CA TRP A 589 -14.55 8.24 -22.86
C TRP A 589 -15.07 7.97 -21.45
N THR A 590 -16.35 7.61 -21.34
CA THR A 590 -16.98 7.24 -20.06
C THR A 590 -18.27 6.45 -20.29
N THR A 591 -18.92 6.01 -19.21
CA THR A 591 -20.21 5.33 -19.26
C THR A 591 -21.25 6.18 -20.01
N PRO A 592 -22.26 5.57 -20.67
CA PRO A 592 -23.26 6.31 -21.42
C PRO A 592 -23.97 7.46 -20.66
N ALA A 593 -24.12 7.32 -19.35
CA ALA A 593 -24.82 8.26 -18.46
C ALA A 593 -23.99 9.50 -18.06
N GLN A 594 -22.67 9.39 -18.05
CA GLN A 594 -21.75 10.44 -17.57
C GLN A 594 -21.11 11.24 -18.72
N VAL A 595 -21.52 11.02 -19.98
CA VAL A 595 -20.86 11.60 -21.17
C VAL A 595 -20.87 13.14 -21.18
N ASN A 596 -21.83 13.79 -20.52
CA ASN A 596 -21.86 15.24 -20.33
C ASN A 596 -20.74 15.76 -19.40
N GLN A 597 -20.24 14.95 -18.46
CA GLN A 597 -19.19 15.32 -17.50
C GLN A 597 -17.78 15.34 -18.09
N THR A 598 -17.63 14.97 -19.36
CA THR A 598 -16.32 14.84 -20.04
C THR A 598 -15.75 16.15 -20.56
N LYS A 599 -16.60 17.20 -20.70
CA LYS A 599 -16.25 18.42 -21.42
C LYS A 599 -15.04 19.15 -20.83
N PHE A 600 -15.00 19.31 -19.51
CA PHE A 600 -13.89 20.02 -18.85
C PHE A 600 -12.54 19.34 -19.08
N ALA A 601 -12.48 18.01 -18.95
CA ALA A 601 -11.26 17.24 -19.21
C ALA A 601 -10.82 17.30 -20.69
N LEU A 602 -11.77 17.34 -21.62
CA LEU A 602 -11.49 17.50 -23.05
C LEU A 602 -10.89 18.88 -23.33
N ASP A 603 -11.52 19.95 -22.81
CA ASP A 603 -11.09 21.33 -23.04
C ASP A 603 -9.70 21.60 -22.41
N VAL A 604 -9.48 21.17 -21.15
CA VAL A 604 -8.20 21.37 -20.46
C VAL A 604 -7.09 20.50 -21.05
N GLY A 605 -7.38 19.25 -21.39
CA GLY A 605 -6.42 18.34 -22.02
C GLY A 605 -5.99 18.82 -23.42
N ASN A 606 -6.91 19.45 -24.17
CA ASN A 606 -6.62 20.09 -25.44
C ASN A 606 -5.64 21.27 -25.29
N GLY A 607 -5.82 22.13 -24.27
CA GLY A 607 -4.89 23.22 -23.97
C GLY A 607 -3.52 22.70 -23.51
N ILE A 608 -3.50 21.72 -22.61
CA ILE A 608 -2.26 21.16 -22.05
C ILE A 608 -1.42 20.44 -23.10
N ILE A 609 -2.01 19.56 -23.94
CA ILE A 609 -1.22 18.82 -24.93
C ILE A 609 -0.59 19.77 -25.95
N THR A 610 -1.32 20.83 -26.35
CA THR A 610 -0.82 21.91 -27.21
C THR A 610 0.37 22.63 -26.56
N TYR A 611 0.22 23.02 -25.29
CA TYR A 611 1.29 23.64 -24.52
C TYR A 611 2.53 22.75 -24.39
N TYR A 612 2.37 21.43 -24.20
CA TYR A 612 3.51 20.51 -24.10
C TYR A 612 4.24 20.32 -25.44
N GLU A 613 3.54 20.32 -26.59
CA GLU A 613 4.22 20.34 -27.90
C GLU A 613 5.14 21.57 -28.04
N GLU A 614 4.65 22.76 -27.65
CA GLU A 614 5.38 24.03 -27.68
C GLU A 614 6.48 24.14 -26.60
N TYR A 615 6.24 23.53 -25.44
CA TYR A 615 7.17 23.54 -24.31
C TYR A 615 8.36 22.61 -24.56
N TYR A 616 8.13 21.41 -25.11
CA TYR A 616 9.20 20.47 -25.45
C TYR A 616 9.77 20.67 -26.86
N ASN A 617 9.14 21.50 -27.70
CA ASN A 617 9.47 21.67 -29.12
C ASN A 617 9.60 20.30 -29.82
N LEU A 618 8.60 19.45 -29.57
CA LEU A 618 8.52 18.07 -30.03
C LEU A 618 7.05 17.65 -30.02
N GLY A 619 6.45 17.53 -31.21
CA GLY A 619 5.05 17.18 -31.35
C GLY A 619 4.69 15.77 -30.85
N TYR A 620 3.45 15.61 -30.41
CA TYR A 620 2.90 14.33 -29.98
C TYR A 620 2.78 13.37 -31.18
N PRO A 621 3.32 12.14 -31.10
CA PRO A 621 3.58 11.36 -32.31
C PRO A 621 2.42 10.50 -32.82
N LEU A 622 1.41 10.23 -31.99
CA LEU A 622 0.29 9.35 -32.36
C LEU A 622 -0.87 10.15 -32.99
N PRO A 623 -1.68 9.56 -33.88
CA PRO A 623 -2.78 10.27 -34.55
C PRO A 623 -3.98 10.56 -33.62
N LYS A 624 -4.00 9.99 -32.41
CA LYS A 624 -5.07 10.17 -31.42
C LYS A 624 -4.53 10.03 -30.00
N GLN A 625 -5.23 10.65 -29.06
CA GLN A 625 -5.10 10.42 -27.63
C GLN A 625 -6.50 10.18 -27.05
N ASP A 626 -6.71 9.02 -26.45
CA ASP A 626 -7.91 8.71 -25.68
C ASP A 626 -7.64 8.91 -24.18
N MET A 627 -8.61 9.45 -23.46
CA MET A 627 -8.63 9.54 -22.00
C MET A 627 -9.92 8.85 -21.53
N ILE A 628 -9.86 7.86 -20.65
CA ILE A 628 -11.03 7.04 -20.31
C ILE A 628 -11.24 6.88 -18.80
N ALA A 629 -12.44 7.19 -18.33
CA ALA A 629 -12.86 7.03 -16.94
C ALA A 629 -13.30 5.58 -16.67
N ILE A 630 -12.52 4.85 -15.89
CA ILE A 630 -12.78 3.47 -15.48
C ILE A 630 -13.48 3.47 -14.10
N PRO A 631 -14.62 2.77 -13.94
CA PRO A 631 -15.36 2.71 -12.66
C PRO A 631 -14.58 2.08 -11.50
N ASP A 632 -13.84 1.00 -11.77
CA ASP A 632 -12.97 0.33 -10.81
C ASP A 632 -11.51 0.43 -11.27
N PHE A 633 -10.70 1.22 -10.58
CA PHE A 633 -9.31 1.48 -10.96
C PHE A 633 -8.39 1.54 -9.74
N SER A 634 -7.20 0.93 -9.84
CA SER A 634 -6.28 0.81 -8.71
C SER A 634 -5.75 2.17 -8.24
N SER A 635 -5.11 2.87 -9.19
CA SER A 635 -4.35 4.11 -9.03
C SER A 635 -5.23 5.36 -9.22
N GLY A 636 -4.63 6.54 -9.40
CA GLY A 636 -5.36 7.74 -9.86
C GLY A 636 -5.65 7.69 -11.35
N ALA A 637 -4.61 7.42 -12.14
CA ALA A 637 -4.64 7.18 -13.58
C ALA A 637 -3.42 6.32 -14.00
N MET A 638 -3.20 6.17 -15.32
CA MET A 638 -2.08 5.47 -15.96
C MET A 638 -1.92 5.95 -17.40
N GLU A 639 -0.69 6.26 -17.78
CA GLU A 639 -0.31 7.07 -18.94
C GLU A 639 -0.33 6.34 -20.30
N ASN A 640 -0.98 5.16 -20.37
CA ASN A 640 -0.91 4.21 -21.49
C ASN A 640 -0.94 4.94 -22.84
N TRP A 641 0.09 4.75 -23.66
CA TRP A 641 0.35 5.67 -24.78
C TRP A 641 -0.83 5.71 -25.77
N GLY A 642 -1.50 6.86 -25.88
CA GLY A 642 -2.69 7.03 -26.71
C GLY A 642 -4.01 6.51 -26.12
N LEU A 643 -4.04 5.87 -24.94
CA LEU A 643 -5.25 5.41 -24.24
C LEU A 643 -5.11 5.51 -22.71
N ILE A 644 -4.92 6.73 -22.20
CA ILE A 644 -4.72 6.98 -20.76
C ILE A 644 -5.97 6.58 -19.99
N THR A 645 -5.81 5.78 -18.94
CA THR A 645 -6.91 5.31 -18.07
C THR A 645 -6.95 6.10 -16.77
N TYR A 646 -8.14 6.42 -16.25
CA TYR A 646 -8.35 7.26 -15.07
C TYR A 646 -9.40 6.64 -14.14
N ARG A 647 -9.37 6.95 -12.83
CA ARG A 647 -10.59 6.89 -12.01
C ARG A 647 -11.61 7.92 -12.50
N GLU A 648 -12.90 7.63 -12.35
CA GLU A 648 -14.00 8.59 -12.59
C GLU A 648 -13.74 9.96 -11.93
N THR A 649 -13.31 9.97 -10.66
CA THR A 649 -13.01 11.20 -9.89
C THR A 649 -11.77 11.96 -10.33
N ALA A 650 -10.99 11.44 -11.27
CA ALA A 650 -9.78 12.06 -11.82
C ALA A 650 -9.96 12.57 -13.26
N LEU A 651 -11.12 12.32 -13.90
CA LEU A 651 -11.39 12.72 -15.28
C LEU A 651 -12.76 13.39 -15.48
N LEU A 652 -13.77 13.02 -14.68
CA LEU A 652 -15.13 13.54 -14.85
C LEU A 652 -15.38 14.75 -13.95
N PHE A 653 -16.02 15.78 -14.50
CA PHE A 653 -16.40 16.99 -13.78
C PHE A 653 -17.83 17.40 -14.17
N ASN A 654 -18.72 17.47 -13.18
CA ASN A 654 -20.10 17.89 -13.38
C ASN A 654 -20.32 19.30 -12.80
N GLU A 655 -20.64 20.27 -13.67
CA GLU A 655 -20.83 21.67 -13.29
C GLU A 655 -22.06 21.83 -12.35
N GLY A 656 -21.91 22.62 -11.28
CA GLY A 656 -22.94 22.73 -10.23
C GLY A 656 -22.99 21.57 -9.23
N VAL A 657 -22.21 20.50 -9.41
CA VAL A 657 -22.18 19.32 -8.51
C VAL A 657 -20.77 19.06 -7.95
N SER A 658 -19.77 19.07 -8.82
CA SER A 658 -18.36 18.96 -8.47
C SER A 658 -17.84 20.29 -7.90
N SER A 659 -16.96 20.22 -6.88
CA SER A 659 -16.35 21.41 -6.28
C SER A 659 -15.17 21.94 -7.11
N GLU A 660 -14.69 23.14 -6.80
CA GLU A 660 -13.44 23.66 -7.38
C GLU A 660 -12.25 22.75 -7.07
N ALA A 661 -12.24 22.09 -5.90
CA ALA A 661 -11.24 21.08 -5.56
C ALA A 661 -11.31 19.83 -6.46
N ASN A 662 -12.52 19.42 -6.88
CA ASN A 662 -12.67 18.38 -7.90
C ASN A 662 -12.19 18.88 -9.27
N LYS A 663 -12.50 20.12 -9.64
CA LYS A 663 -12.08 20.76 -10.90
C LYS A 663 -10.56 20.81 -11.04
N GLN A 664 -9.85 21.30 -10.02
CA GLN A 664 -8.38 21.32 -10.03
C GLN A 664 -7.80 19.90 -10.04
N ARG A 665 -8.40 18.95 -9.30
CA ARG A 665 -7.92 17.55 -9.32
C ARG A 665 -7.98 16.94 -10.72
N VAL A 666 -9.07 17.16 -11.47
CA VAL A 666 -9.18 16.71 -12.86
C VAL A 666 -8.13 17.38 -13.74
N ALA A 667 -7.98 18.71 -13.66
CA ALA A 667 -6.99 19.43 -14.46
C ALA A 667 -5.55 18.95 -14.20
N VAL A 668 -5.18 18.78 -12.93
CA VAL A 668 -3.85 18.31 -12.51
C VAL A 668 -3.56 16.90 -13.00
N VAL A 669 -4.47 15.93 -12.81
CA VAL A 669 -4.21 14.56 -13.29
C VAL A 669 -4.16 14.51 -14.81
N VAL A 670 -5.06 15.18 -15.52
CA VAL A 670 -4.97 15.29 -16.99
C VAL A 670 -3.62 15.88 -17.41
N SER A 671 -3.10 16.87 -16.67
CA SER A 671 -1.78 17.46 -16.95
C SER A 671 -0.61 16.52 -16.67
N HIS A 672 -0.70 15.70 -15.64
CA HIS A 672 0.28 14.68 -15.27
C HIS A 672 0.39 13.58 -16.35
N GLU A 673 -0.74 12.96 -16.69
CA GLU A 673 -0.79 11.87 -17.66
C GLU A 673 -0.43 12.30 -19.09
N LEU A 674 -0.72 13.57 -19.44
CA LEU A 674 -0.27 14.15 -20.70
C LEU A 674 1.24 14.44 -20.72
N ALA A 675 1.88 14.73 -19.57
CA ALA A 675 3.33 14.96 -19.51
C ALA A 675 4.10 13.64 -19.73
N HIS A 676 3.56 12.53 -19.22
CA HIS A 676 4.12 11.19 -19.44
C HIS A 676 4.18 10.77 -20.92
N GLN A 677 3.37 11.39 -21.79
CA GLN A 677 3.46 11.14 -23.23
C GLN A 677 4.85 11.52 -23.80
N TRP A 678 5.61 12.37 -23.09
CA TRP A 678 7.03 12.62 -23.33
C TRP A 678 7.93 11.91 -22.29
N PHE A 679 7.63 12.05 -20.98
CA PHE A 679 8.40 11.50 -19.86
C PHE A 679 7.80 10.19 -19.32
N GLY A 680 8.07 9.10 -20.02
CA GLY A 680 7.52 7.76 -19.77
C GLY A 680 7.32 7.01 -21.07
N ASN A 681 6.75 7.69 -22.07
CA ASN A 681 6.34 7.07 -23.33
C ASN A 681 7.40 7.23 -24.44
N ILE A 682 7.66 8.47 -24.89
CA ILE A 682 8.70 8.76 -25.90
C ILE A 682 10.08 8.34 -25.36
N VAL A 683 10.44 8.81 -24.17
CA VAL A 683 11.62 8.35 -23.43
C VAL A 683 11.14 7.61 -22.20
N SER A 684 11.65 6.40 -21.96
CA SER A 684 11.32 5.59 -20.77
C SER A 684 12.61 5.31 -19.98
N PRO A 685 12.55 4.94 -18.69
CA PRO A 685 13.76 4.53 -17.97
C PRO A 685 14.35 3.26 -18.58
N LYS A 686 15.67 3.06 -18.50
CA LYS A 686 16.28 1.75 -18.83
C LYS A 686 15.89 0.68 -17.82
N TRP A 687 15.79 1.04 -16.54
CA TRP A 687 15.29 0.17 -15.49
C TRP A 687 14.66 0.98 -14.35
N TRP A 688 13.86 0.32 -13.52
CA TRP A 688 12.99 0.97 -12.54
C TRP A 688 13.71 1.72 -11.41
N ASN A 689 15.03 1.56 -11.25
CA ASN A 689 15.83 2.43 -10.38
C ASN A 689 15.72 3.92 -10.76
N ASP A 690 15.44 4.22 -12.04
CA ASP A 690 15.28 5.57 -12.57
C ASP A 690 13.79 5.94 -12.80
N LEU A 691 12.84 5.30 -12.10
CA LEU A 691 11.39 5.57 -12.18
C LEU A 691 11.06 7.07 -12.05
N TRP A 692 11.80 7.79 -11.20
CA TRP A 692 11.64 9.23 -10.97
C TRP A 692 11.82 10.09 -12.24
N LEU A 693 12.48 9.59 -13.30
CA LEU A 693 12.56 10.26 -14.60
C LEU A 693 11.21 10.38 -15.30
N ASN A 694 10.27 9.48 -15.00
CA ASN A 694 8.87 9.64 -15.38
C ASN A 694 8.16 10.50 -14.33
N GLU A 695 8.11 9.99 -13.11
CA GLU A 695 7.16 10.44 -12.08
C GLU A 695 7.49 11.82 -11.52
N GLY A 696 8.77 12.12 -11.28
CA GLY A 696 9.21 13.44 -10.84
C GLY A 696 9.00 14.50 -11.91
N PHE A 697 9.16 14.14 -13.19
CA PHE A 697 8.92 15.07 -14.31
C PHE A 697 7.44 15.36 -14.53
N ALA A 698 6.58 14.33 -14.54
CA ALA A 698 5.14 14.53 -14.62
C ALA A 698 4.63 15.35 -13.42
N SER A 699 5.07 15.01 -12.20
CA SER A 699 4.73 15.73 -10.96
C SER A 699 5.23 17.18 -10.92
N PHE A 700 6.32 17.55 -11.63
CA PHE A 700 6.70 18.96 -11.76
C PHE A 700 5.91 19.69 -12.86
N VAL A 701 5.77 19.05 -14.02
CA VAL A 701 5.25 19.70 -15.22
C VAL A 701 3.71 19.81 -15.19
N GLU A 702 3.00 19.00 -14.40
CA GLU A 702 1.56 19.15 -14.17
C GLU A 702 1.18 20.58 -13.76
N TYR A 703 2.00 21.22 -12.91
CA TYR A 703 1.79 22.60 -12.48
C TYR A 703 1.94 23.58 -13.63
N LEU A 704 2.90 23.36 -14.54
CA LEU A 704 3.12 24.21 -15.71
C LEU A 704 1.95 24.12 -16.69
N GLY A 705 1.43 22.92 -16.95
CA GLY A 705 0.28 22.71 -17.86
C GLY A 705 -1.03 23.25 -17.30
N VAL A 706 -1.32 23.05 -16.01
CA VAL A 706 -2.49 23.67 -15.39
C VAL A 706 -2.33 25.19 -15.31
N ASN A 707 -1.16 25.73 -14.94
CA ASN A 707 -0.92 27.17 -14.91
C ASN A 707 -1.00 27.83 -16.30
N HIS A 708 -0.72 27.10 -17.39
CA HIS A 708 -0.92 27.61 -18.74
C HIS A 708 -2.41 27.75 -19.07
N THR A 709 -3.23 26.77 -18.70
CA THR A 709 -4.68 26.78 -18.99
C THR A 709 -5.52 27.60 -18.00
N HIS A 710 -5.04 27.76 -16.76
CA HIS A 710 -5.69 28.43 -15.64
C HIS A 710 -4.65 29.26 -14.85
N PRO A 711 -4.14 30.38 -15.40
CA PRO A 711 -3.06 31.17 -14.80
C PRO A 711 -3.46 31.88 -13.49
N ASP A 712 -4.76 32.05 -13.26
CA ASP A 712 -5.37 32.68 -12.09
C ASP A 712 -5.57 31.72 -10.89
N TRP A 713 -5.08 30.48 -10.99
CA TRP A 713 -5.19 29.46 -9.92
C TRP A 713 -3.96 29.37 -8.98
N GLU A 714 -2.98 30.27 -9.08
CA GLU A 714 -1.78 30.30 -8.21
C GLU A 714 -1.08 28.92 -8.08
N MET A 715 -1.04 28.15 -9.18
CA MET A 715 -0.60 26.75 -9.16
C MET A 715 0.86 26.60 -8.75
N MET A 716 1.74 27.52 -9.17
CA MET A 716 3.16 27.45 -8.85
C MET A 716 3.44 27.70 -7.36
N GLU A 717 2.60 28.49 -6.69
CA GLU A 717 2.60 28.68 -5.25
C GLU A 717 2.05 27.43 -4.53
N GLN A 718 0.98 26.81 -5.07
CA GLN A 718 0.41 25.58 -4.51
C GLN A 718 1.38 24.37 -4.52
N PHE A 719 2.40 24.36 -5.39
CA PHE A 719 3.48 23.35 -5.40
C PHE A 719 4.09 23.11 -4.01
N LEU A 720 4.21 24.17 -3.20
CA LEU A 720 4.76 24.08 -1.86
C LEU A 720 3.96 23.13 -0.97
N LEU A 721 2.63 23.17 -1.06
CA LEU A 721 1.72 22.41 -0.20
C LEU A 721 1.61 20.94 -0.63
N SER A 722 1.59 20.72 -1.93
CA SER A 722 1.21 19.44 -2.54
C SER A 722 2.40 18.50 -2.74
N ASP A 723 3.62 19.04 -2.91
CA ASP A 723 4.84 18.25 -3.08
C ASP A 723 5.93 18.60 -2.07
N LEU A 724 6.46 19.83 -2.09
CA LEU A 724 7.68 20.18 -1.34
C LEU A 724 7.54 19.97 0.18
N GLN A 725 6.59 20.66 0.81
CA GLN A 725 6.36 20.58 2.26
C GLN A 725 5.77 19.21 2.64
N ARG A 726 5.16 18.49 1.70
CA ARG A 726 4.51 17.18 1.89
C ARG A 726 5.49 16.01 1.93
N VAL A 727 6.66 16.13 1.28
CA VAL A 727 7.70 15.08 1.28
C VAL A 727 8.72 15.24 2.39
N PHE A 728 9.02 16.47 2.85
CA PHE A 728 9.98 16.70 3.95
C PHE A 728 9.72 15.83 5.21
N PRO A 729 8.49 15.58 5.70
CA PRO A 729 8.26 14.74 6.88
C PRO A 729 8.58 13.25 6.67
N LEU A 730 8.61 12.77 5.43
CA LEU A 730 9.05 11.42 5.07
C LEU A 730 10.57 11.37 4.94
N ASP A 731 11.13 12.33 4.21
CA ASP A 731 12.56 12.36 3.87
C ASP A 731 13.45 12.82 5.03
N ALA A 732 12.87 13.34 6.12
CA ALA A 732 13.57 13.63 7.38
C ALA A 732 13.71 12.39 8.30
N LEU A 733 13.29 11.21 7.86
CA LEU A 733 13.43 9.94 8.59
C LEU A 733 14.70 9.20 8.15
N ALA A 734 15.37 8.55 9.09
CA ALA A 734 16.50 7.64 8.83
C ALA A 734 16.07 6.38 8.05
N SER A 735 14.77 6.08 8.00
CA SER A 735 14.14 5.09 7.13
C SER A 735 13.61 5.63 5.77
N SER A 736 14.09 6.81 5.34
CA SER A 736 13.96 7.29 3.95
C SER A 736 14.86 6.48 2.99
N HIS A 737 14.87 6.83 1.70
CA HIS A 737 15.77 6.27 0.70
C HIS A 737 16.23 7.33 -0.33
N PRO A 738 17.34 7.10 -1.06
CA PRO A 738 17.71 7.89 -2.24
C PRO A 738 16.60 7.89 -3.30
N ILE A 739 16.65 8.83 -4.25
CA ILE A 739 15.69 8.86 -5.36
C ILE A 739 15.97 7.72 -6.35
N SER A 740 17.25 7.51 -6.69
CA SER A 740 17.69 6.36 -7.48
C SER A 740 18.24 5.29 -6.55
N VAL A 741 17.59 4.13 -6.52
CA VAL A 741 17.97 2.98 -5.68
C VAL A 741 18.09 1.71 -6.49
N GLU A 742 18.96 0.79 -6.06
CA GLU A 742 19.13 -0.49 -6.72
C GLU A 742 17.87 -1.37 -6.58
N VAL A 743 17.42 -1.93 -7.70
CA VAL A 743 16.22 -2.76 -7.79
C VAL A 743 16.58 -4.15 -8.29
N ASP A 744 16.68 -5.08 -7.35
CA ASP A 744 17.00 -6.49 -7.56
C ASP A 744 15.77 -7.39 -7.75
N HIS A 745 14.57 -6.99 -7.27
CA HIS A 745 13.38 -7.85 -7.28
C HIS A 745 12.07 -7.05 -7.55
N PRO A 746 11.05 -7.61 -8.25
CA PRO A 746 9.83 -6.87 -8.61
C PRO A 746 9.04 -6.25 -7.45
N LYS A 747 9.07 -6.87 -6.25
CA LYS A 747 8.48 -6.28 -5.04
C LYS A 747 9.11 -4.92 -4.67
N LYS A 748 10.42 -4.73 -4.91
CA LYS A 748 11.09 -3.44 -4.70
C LYS A 748 10.71 -2.40 -5.76
N ILE A 749 10.48 -2.80 -7.02
CA ILE A 749 9.94 -1.87 -8.05
C ILE A 749 8.68 -1.19 -7.53
N LYS A 750 7.72 -1.98 -7.02
CA LYS A 750 6.47 -1.46 -6.50
C LYS A 750 6.67 -0.54 -5.28
N GLN A 751 7.72 -0.72 -4.48
CA GLN A 751 8.04 0.15 -3.34
C GLN A 751 8.58 1.53 -3.76
N LEU A 752 9.03 1.72 -5.01
CA LEU A 752 9.51 3.02 -5.50
C LEU A 752 8.37 3.96 -5.93
N PHE A 753 7.15 3.45 -6.04
CA PHE A 753 5.95 4.25 -6.26
C PHE A 753 5.50 4.87 -4.92
N ASP A 754 6.23 5.90 -4.50
CA ASP A 754 6.14 6.55 -3.19
C ASP A 754 6.33 8.08 -3.31
N ARG A 755 6.39 8.83 -2.19
CA ARG A 755 6.57 10.30 -2.26
C ARG A 755 7.99 10.73 -2.62
N ILE A 756 9.01 9.87 -2.51
CA ILE A 756 10.37 10.20 -2.91
C ILE A 756 10.47 10.29 -4.44
N SER A 757 9.97 9.29 -5.18
CA SER A 757 10.02 9.32 -6.66
C SER A 757 9.21 10.46 -7.28
N TYR A 758 8.04 10.77 -6.71
CA TYR A 758 7.14 11.83 -7.19
C TYR A 758 7.54 13.20 -6.64
N SER A 759 7.28 13.46 -5.35
CA SER A 759 7.35 14.80 -4.77
C SER A 759 8.77 15.29 -4.50
N LYS A 760 9.71 14.43 -4.07
CA LYS A 760 11.14 14.82 -3.99
C LYS A 760 11.73 14.96 -5.40
N GLY A 761 11.42 14.04 -6.32
CA GLY A 761 11.75 14.14 -7.74
C GLY A 761 11.36 15.49 -8.34
N ALA A 762 10.08 15.87 -8.25
CA ALA A 762 9.57 17.16 -8.72
C ALA A 762 10.26 18.36 -8.03
N SER A 763 10.50 18.26 -6.72
CA SER A 763 11.13 19.34 -5.95
C SER A 763 12.59 19.59 -6.37
N ILE A 764 13.36 18.53 -6.63
CA ILE A 764 14.73 18.69 -7.12
C ILE A 764 14.77 19.14 -8.59
N ILE A 765 13.76 18.80 -9.40
CA ILE A 765 13.60 19.31 -10.77
C ILE A 765 13.26 20.81 -10.76
N ARG A 766 12.35 21.26 -9.88
CA ARG A 766 12.05 22.70 -9.66
C ARG A 766 13.28 23.48 -9.21
N MET A 767 14.08 22.91 -8.31
CA MET A 767 15.35 23.50 -7.89
C MET A 767 16.35 23.59 -9.05
N LEU A 768 16.44 22.53 -9.88
CA LEU A 768 17.29 22.45 -11.06
C LEU A 768 16.91 23.47 -12.13
N GLU A 769 15.62 23.62 -12.46
CA GLU A 769 15.12 24.73 -13.29
C GLU A 769 15.55 26.08 -12.71
N GLY A 770 15.42 26.24 -11.38
CA GLY A 770 15.75 27.47 -10.66
C GLY A 770 17.20 27.93 -10.81
N PHE A 771 18.19 27.02 -10.82
CA PHE A 771 19.60 27.39 -10.98
C PHE A 771 20.17 27.25 -12.40
N VAL A 772 19.54 26.46 -13.28
CA VAL A 772 19.87 26.40 -14.72
C VAL A 772 19.25 27.57 -15.48
N GLY A 773 18.09 28.06 -15.04
CA GLY A 773 17.27 29.05 -15.73
C GLY A 773 16.33 28.39 -16.75
N LYS A 774 15.07 28.87 -16.79
CA LYS A 774 13.95 28.25 -17.53
C LYS A 774 14.26 27.95 -18.99
N GLU A 775 14.83 28.90 -19.73
CA GLU A 775 15.12 28.72 -21.16
C GLU A 775 16.16 27.62 -21.41
N LYS A 776 17.25 27.57 -20.62
CA LYS A 776 18.28 26.52 -20.76
C LYS A 776 17.81 25.16 -20.27
N PHE A 777 16.96 25.14 -19.26
CA PHE A 777 16.26 23.94 -18.84
C PHE A 777 15.36 23.40 -19.96
N LYS A 778 14.50 24.26 -20.53
CA LYS A 778 13.62 23.95 -21.69
C LYS A 778 14.41 23.45 -22.90
N GLU A 779 15.48 24.14 -23.30
CA GLU A 779 16.38 23.74 -24.39
C GLU A 779 16.99 22.34 -24.14
N GLY A 780 17.44 22.08 -22.91
CA GLY A 780 18.04 20.81 -22.50
C GLY A 780 17.05 19.65 -22.47
N LEU A 781 15.81 19.86 -21.98
CA LEU A 781 14.74 18.86 -22.06
C LEU A 781 14.37 18.56 -23.52
N SER A 782 14.23 19.60 -24.34
CA SER A 782 13.95 19.44 -25.78
C SER A 782 15.04 18.63 -26.49
N TYR A 783 16.31 18.84 -26.10
CA TYR A 783 17.45 18.07 -26.62
C TYR A 783 17.46 16.62 -26.13
N TYR A 784 17.24 16.39 -24.83
CA TYR A 784 17.09 15.07 -24.22
C TYR A 784 16.00 14.25 -24.93
N LEU A 785 14.77 14.77 -24.99
CA LEU A 785 13.62 14.07 -25.57
C LEU A 785 13.85 13.70 -27.04
N ARG A 786 14.46 14.59 -27.84
CA ARG A 786 14.79 14.28 -29.25
C ARG A 786 15.93 13.26 -29.39
N LYS A 787 16.93 13.28 -28.50
CA LYS A 787 18.09 12.36 -28.54
C LYS A 787 17.72 10.92 -28.16
N TYR A 788 16.82 10.77 -27.19
CA TYR A 788 16.37 9.48 -26.65
C TYR A 788 14.96 9.07 -27.14
N ALA A 789 14.38 9.78 -28.11
CA ALA A 789 13.07 9.47 -28.68
C ALA A 789 12.94 8.00 -29.12
N TYR A 790 11.88 7.33 -28.64
CA TYR A 790 11.59 5.91 -28.85
C TYR A 790 12.65 4.94 -28.30
N LYS A 791 13.51 5.41 -27.38
CA LYS A 791 14.54 4.65 -26.68
C LYS A 791 14.32 4.75 -25.18
N ASN A 792 15.34 4.34 -24.43
CA ASN A 792 15.41 4.41 -22.99
C ASN A 792 16.61 5.24 -22.54
N ALA A 793 16.50 5.83 -21.36
CA ALA A 793 17.53 6.68 -20.75
C ALA A 793 17.75 6.31 -19.27
N GLU A 794 18.91 6.68 -18.75
CA GLU A 794 19.23 6.65 -17.31
C GLU A 794 19.34 8.07 -16.76
N THR A 795 19.40 8.22 -15.44
CA THR A 795 19.61 9.52 -14.76
C THR A 795 20.77 10.32 -15.37
N GLN A 796 21.88 9.64 -15.72
CA GLN A 796 23.05 10.28 -16.32
C GLN A 796 22.79 10.86 -17.72
N ASP A 797 21.91 10.25 -18.52
CA ASP A 797 21.58 10.71 -19.87
C ASP A 797 20.88 12.09 -19.83
N LEU A 798 20.05 12.32 -18.82
CA LEU A 798 19.41 13.61 -18.53
C LEU A 798 20.44 14.67 -18.08
N TRP A 799 21.31 14.33 -17.13
CA TRP A 799 22.36 15.23 -16.64
C TRP A 799 23.30 15.68 -17.76
N ASN A 800 23.68 14.77 -18.66
CA ASN A 800 24.49 15.09 -19.83
C ASN A 800 23.76 16.08 -20.76
N ALA A 801 22.46 15.86 -21.02
CA ALA A 801 21.68 16.72 -21.91
C ALA A 801 21.43 18.13 -21.34
N LEU A 802 21.13 18.23 -20.04
CA LEU A 802 20.96 19.52 -19.35
C LEU A 802 22.30 20.24 -19.20
N GLY A 803 23.36 19.54 -18.79
CA GLY A 803 24.70 20.13 -18.64
C GLY A 803 25.27 20.69 -19.94
N GLU A 804 25.04 20.03 -21.07
CA GLU A 804 25.43 20.51 -22.40
C GLU A 804 24.76 21.84 -22.78
N LYS A 805 23.48 22.05 -22.42
CA LYS A 805 22.75 23.30 -22.75
C LYS A 805 22.89 24.39 -21.70
N ALA A 806 23.09 24.02 -20.44
CA ALA A 806 23.36 24.93 -19.33
C ALA A 806 24.81 25.41 -19.26
N ASN A 807 25.75 24.70 -19.93
CA ASN A 807 27.20 24.86 -19.75
C ASN A 807 27.61 24.77 -18.27
N MET A 808 27.08 23.76 -17.58
CA MET A 808 27.22 23.54 -16.14
C MET A 808 27.40 22.05 -15.85
N ASP A 809 28.19 21.71 -14.84
CA ASP A 809 28.29 20.33 -14.34
C ASP A 809 27.05 19.97 -13.49
N VAL A 810 25.93 19.77 -14.18
CA VAL A 810 24.65 19.34 -13.58
C VAL A 810 24.81 17.98 -12.90
N LYS A 811 25.66 17.08 -13.42
CA LYS A 811 25.90 15.75 -12.85
C LYS A 811 26.42 15.85 -11.42
N THR A 812 27.56 16.51 -11.22
CA THR A 812 28.20 16.58 -9.89
C THR A 812 27.29 17.24 -8.85
N ILE A 813 26.49 18.23 -9.26
CA ILE A 813 25.49 18.86 -8.39
C ILE A 813 24.37 17.86 -8.05
N MET A 814 23.70 17.32 -9.07
CA MET A 814 22.45 16.58 -8.91
C MET A 814 22.63 15.15 -8.39
N ASP A 815 23.79 14.51 -8.58
CA ASP A 815 24.12 13.24 -7.97
C ASP A 815 24.04 13.31 -6.43
N THR A 816 24.41 14.46 -5.83
CA THR A 816 24.24 14.67 -4.37
C THR A 816 22.77 14.75 -3.95
N TRP A 817 21.84 14.99 -4.88
CA TRP A 817 20.40 15.07 -4.59
C TRP A 817 19.65 13.78 -4.93
N THR A 818 20.17 12.93 -5.83
CA THR A 818 19.53 11.67 -6.25
C THR A 818 20.09 10.41 -5.60
N LEU A 819 21.40 10.35 -5.31
CA LEU A 819 22.10 9.12 -4.86
C LEU A 819 22.28 9.03 -3.33
N GLN A 820 21.67 9.93 -2.55
CA GLN A 820 21.57 9.83 -1.10
C GLN A 820 20.16 10.22 -0.63
N MET A 821 19.73 9.65 0.50
CA MET A 821 18.46 9.99 1.13
C MET A 821 18.54 11.33 1.88
N GLY A 822 17.39 11.88 2.25
CA GLY A 822 17.32 13.10 3.05
C GLY A 822 17.67 14.39 2.32
N PHE A 823 17.78 15.45 3.11
CA PHE A 823 18.05 16.82 2.68
C PHE A 823 18.78 17.62 3.77
N PRO A 824 19.43 18.75 3.44
CA PRO A 824 20.10 19.57 4.44
C PRO A 824 19.16 20.59 5.11
N VAL A 825 19.48 20.90 6.36
CA VAL A 825 19.21 22.22 6.95
C VAL A 825 20.44 23.10 6.76
N VAL A 826 20.22 24.33 6.29
CA VAL A 826 21.24 25.37 6.17
C VAL A 826 21.06 26.36 7.32
N THR A 827 22.02 26.41 8.22
CA THR A 827 22.05 27.38 9.33
C THR A 827 22.84 28.61 8.92
N ILE A 828 22.22 29.79 8.95
CA ILE A 828 22.85 31.09 8.67
C ILE A 828 23.05 31.84 9.98
N THR A 829 24.29 32.25 10.26
CA THR A 829 24.64 33.01 11.47
C THR A 829 25.52 34.21 11.14
N ARG A 830 25.44 35.27 11.95
CA ARG A 830 26.34 36.43 11.82
C ARG A 830 27.73 36.10 12.38
N ILE A 831 28.79 36.54 11.68
CA ILE A 831 30.16 36.41 12.16
C ILE A 831 30.46 37.56 13.13
N GLY A 832 30.15 37.36 14.42
CA GLY A 832 30.29 38.37 15.47
C GLY A 832 29.52 39.66 15.14
N SER A 833 30.09 40.82 15.45
CA SER A 833 29.46 42.12 15.15
C SER A 833 29.76 42.66 13.74
N THR A 834 30.17 41.80 12.79
CA THR A 834 30.54 42.20 11.42
C THR A 834 29.33 42.27 10.48
N ASP A 835 29.57 42.76 9.27
CA ASP A 835 28.67 42.71 8.11
C ASP A 835 28.79 41.38 7.32
N LYS A 836 29.33 40.32 7.92
CA LYS A 836 29.46 38.99 7.31
C LYS A 836 28.54 37.97 7.97
N ALA A 837 28.05 37.05 7.15
CA ALA A 837 27.35 35.84 7.56
C ALA A 837 28.16 34.59 7.19
N LYS A 838 27.92 33.52 7.93
CA LYS A 838 28.36 32.16 7.61
C LYS A 838 27.12 31.28 7.50
N ALA A 839 26.96 30.62 6.35
CA ALA A 839 26.01 29.51 6.20
C ALA A 839 26.74 28.19 6.44
N THR A 840 26.12 27.25 7.15
CA THR A 840 26.60 25.86 7.37
C THR A 840 25.53 24.84 7.04
N GLN A 841 25.88 23.72 6.40
CA GLN A 841 24.92 22.64 6.09
C GLN A 841 25.04 21.45 7.03
N LYS A 842 23.92 20.78 7.32
CA LYS A 842 23.85 19.50 8.06
C LYS A 842 22.64 18.70 7.56
N HIS A 843 22.73 17.37 7.51
CA HIS A 843 21.57 16.49 7.31
C HIS A 843 20.45 16.83 8.31
N PHE A 844 19.25 17.16 7.81
CA PHE A 844 18.08 17.37 8.64
C PHE A 844 17.39 16.04 8.95
N LEU A 845 17.29 15.71 10.23
CA LEU A 845 16.55 14.57 10.75
C LEU A 845 15.42 15.07 11.65
N LEU A 846 14.30 14.35 11.67
CA LEU A 846 13.14 14.67 12.49
C LEU A 846 13.46 14.58 14.00
N ASP A 847 14.19 13.54 14.39
CA ASP A 847 14.91 13.46 15.68
C ASP A 847 16.42 13.50 15.39
N PRO A 848 17.14 14.56 15.82
CA PRO A 848 18.59 14.67 15.62
C PRO A 848 19.44 13.60 16.31
N ASN A 849 18.87 12.79 17.21
CA ASN A 849 19.56 11.71 17.91
C ASN A 849 19.41 10.35 17.23
N THR A 850 18.56 10.24 16.20
CA THR A 850 18.32 8.99 15.48
C THR A 850 19.58 8.55 14.74
N ASN A 851 19.96 7.28 14.92
CA ASN A 851 21.14 6.70 14.30
C ASN A 851 20.89 6.39 12.81
N VAL A 852 21.61 7.07 11.92
CA VAL A 852 21.52 6.85 10.47
C VAL A 852 22.43 5.69 10.06
N THR A 853 21.83 4.54 9.77
CA THR A 853 22.54 3.30 9.39
C THR A 853 22.89 3.23 7.90
N VAL A 854 22.16 3.96 7.05
CA VAL A 854 22.43 4.04 5.60
C VAL A 854 23.66 4.92 5.36
N THR A 855 24.70 4.37 4.73
CA THR A 855 25.89 5.13 4.37
C THR A 855 25.65 5.97 3.10
N SER A 856 26.27 7.15 3.03
CA SER A 856 26.27 8.00 1.84
C SER A 856 27.69 8.23 1.35
N GLN A 857 27.91 8.06 0.05
CA GLN A 857 29.17 8.39 -0.63
C GLN A 857 29.55 9.89 -0.56
N PHE A 858 28.57 10.76 -0.29
CA PHE A 858 28.78 12.20 -0.09
C PHE A 858 28.79 12.61 1.39
N ASN A 859 28.74 11.64 2.30
CA ASN A 859 28.70 11.85 3.75
C ASN A 859 27.60 12.83 4.21
N TYR A 860 26.43 12.76 3.58
CA TYR A 860 25.29 13.67 3.78
C TYR A 860 25.67 15.16 3.67
N LYS A 861 26.38 15.49 2.58
CA LYS A 861 26.65 16.84 2.12
C LYS A 861 26.08 17.02 0.71
N TRP A 862 25.62 18.22 0.40
CA TRP A 862 25.00 18.56 -0.87
C TRP A 862 25.68 19.75 -1.54
N HIS A 863 25.58 19.81 -2.87
CA HIS A 863 25.80 21.05 -3.61
C HIS A 863 24.54 21.93 -3.51
N VAL A 864 24.53 22.84 -2.54
CA VAL A 864 23.35 23.68 -2.24
C VAL A 864 23.44 25.02 -2.98
N PRO A 865 22.48 25.35 -3.87
CA PRO A 865 22.32 26.69 -4.43
C PRO A 865 21.62 27.59 -3.39
N LEU A 866 22.36 28.09 -2.39
CA LEU A 866 21.77 28.93 -1.34
C LEU A 866 21.36 30.29 -1.93
N THR A 867 20.06 30.49 -2.14
CA THR A 867 19.47 31.80 -2.45
C THR A 867 19.15 32.55 -1.16
N TYR A 868 19.26 33.88 -1.15
CA TYR A 868 18.88 34.73 -0.02
C TYR A 868 18.54 36.18 -0.42
N VAL A 869 17.70 36.82 0.38
CA VAL A 869 17.24 38.22 0.24
C VAL A 869 17.38 38.98 1.57
N PHE A 870 17.37 40.30 1.49
CA PHE A 870 17.45 41.22 2.63
C PHE A 870 16.24 42.15 2.69
N GLN A 871 16.01 42.78 3.84
CA GLN A 871 14.88 43.69 4.06
C GLN A 871 14.66 44.77 2.98
N ASP A 872 15.71 45.44 2.51
CA ASP A 872 15.58 46.51 1.50
C ASP A 872 15.63 45.98 0.04
N ALA A 873 15.78 44.67 -0.12
CA ALA A 873 15.98 43.98 -1.40
C ALA A 873 15.25 42.63 -1.38
N SER A 874 14.01 42.62 -0.85
CA SER A 874 13.28 41.38 -0.53
C SER A 874 12.85 40.57 -1.77
N GLN A 875 12.95 41.18 -2.96
CA GLN A 875 12.60 40.60 -4.25
C GLN A 875 13.81 40.42 -5.20
N ASP A 876 15.03 40.69 -4.72
CA ASP A 876 16.29 40.57 -5.48
C ASP A 876 17.17 39.46 -4.88
N PRO A 877 16.94 38.18 -5.23
CA PRO A 877 17.64 37.05 -4.64
C PRO A 877 19.09 36.96 -5.09
N LYS A 878 20.00 36.89 -4.11
CA LYS A 878 21.42 36.58 -4.33
C LYS A 878 21.66 35.09 -4.15
N THR A 879 22.56 34.53 -4.95
CA THR A 879 22.90 33.10 -4.91
C THR A 879 24.34 32.90 -4.45
N LYS A 880 24.55 31.93 -3.55
CA LYS A 880 25.86 31.49 -3.08
C LYS A 880 25.90 29.97 -3.04
N TRP A 881 26.87 29.37 -3.73
CA TRP A 881 26.99 27.90 -3.76
C TRP A 881 27.70 27.38 -2.51
N MET A 882 27.13 26.33 -1.92
CA MET A 882 27.80 25.46 -0.95
C MET A 882 28.33 24.21 -1.68
N ASN A 883 29.51 23.73 -1.31
CA ASN A 883 30.19 22.61 -1.96
C ASN A 883 30.41 21.50 -0.92
N ILE A 884 30.37 20.23 -1.34
CA ILE A 884 30.66 19.08 -0.46
C ILE A 884 32.07 19.13 0.18
N SER A 885 33.00 19.87 -0.44
CA SER A 885 34.37 20.06 0.08
C SER A 885 34.48 20.99 1.29
N SER A 886 33.44 21.75 1.63
CA SER A 886 33.41 22.59 2.83
C SER A 886 32.00 22.73 3.38
N ASP A 887 31.85 22.44 4.67
CA ASP A 887 30.55 22.50 5.37
C ASP A 887 29.98 23.91 5.49
N SER A 888 30.74 24.94 5.07
CA SER A 888 30.36 26.33 5.26
C SER A 888 30.74 27.26 4.11
N VAL A 889 29.98 28.34 3.95
CA VAL A 889 30.30 29.42 3.02
C VAL A 889 30.04 30.79 3.67
N GLU A 890 30.92 31.76 3.42
CA GLU A 890 30.78 33.14 3.88
C GLU A 890 30.26 34.07 2.78
N PHE A 891 29.48 35.08 3.18
CA PHE A 891 28.97 36.16 2.33
C PHE A 891 28.62 37.40 3.16
N THR A 892 28.39 38.54 2.49
CA THR A 892 28.01 39.80 3.15
C THR A 892 26.55 39.79 3.57
N TRP A 893 26.28 40.09 4.84
CA TRP A 893 24.97 40.35 5.42
C TRP A 893 24.97 41.73 6.10
N PRO A 894 24.34 42.75 5.50
CA PRO A 894 24.27 44.10 6.07
C PRO A 894 23.83 44.11 7.54
N LYS A 895 24.37 45.07 8.31
CA LYS A 895 23.98 45.26 9.72
C LYS A 895 22.54 45.81 9.80
N ASN A 896 21.84 45.48 10.88
CA ASN A 896 20.50 45.99 11.20
C ASN A 896 19.45 45.72 10.10
N LYS A 897 19.61 44.61 9.37
CA LYS A 897 18.67 44.10 8.37
C LYS A 897 18.47 42.62 8.62
N TRP A 898 17.24 42.13 8.56
CA TRP A 898 17.01 40.68 8.54
C TRP A 898 17.54 40.07 7.23
N ILE A 899 17.85 38.78 7.27
CA ILE A 899 18.12 37.94 6.10
C ILE A 899 17.10 36.81 6.02
N LYS A 900 16.63 36.51 4.82
CA LYS A 900 15.81 35.33 4.52
C LYS A 900 16.53 34.49 3.45
N GLY A 901 16.85 33.24 3.77
CA GLY A 901 17.41 32.25 2.83
C GLY A 901 16.35 31.36 2.20
N ASN A 902 16.67 30.69 1.10
CA ASN A 902 15.76 29.93 0.25
C ASN A 902 14.57 30.76 -0.26
N PHE A 903 14.87 31.78 -1.08
CA PHE A 903 13.86 32.65 -1.70
C PHE A 903 12.82 31.83 -2.47
N LYS A 904 11.53 32.12 -2.23
CA LYS A 904 10.36 31.37 -2.74
C LYS A 904 10.38 29.85 -2.45
N GLN A 905 11.16 29.41 -1.47
CA GLN A 905 11.38 28.00 -1.13
C GLN A 905 11.70 27.13 -2.38
N VAL A 906 12.49 27.66 -3.33
CA VAL A 906 12.82 26.96 -4.59
C VAL A 906 13.75 25.77 -4.36
N GLY A 907 14.67 25.88 -3.40
CA GLY A 907 15.61 24.82 -3.07
C GLY A 907 15.02 23.75 -2.15
N TYR A 908 15.46 22.51 -2.33
CA TYR A 908 15.05 21.36 -1.51
C TYR A 908 15.84 21.30 -0.18
N TYR A 909 15.76 22.35 0.62
CA TYR A 909 16.43 22.46 1.91
C TYR A 909 15.70 23.43 2.86
N ARG A 910 15.87 23.21 4.17
CA ARG A 910 15.33 24.08 5.23
C ARG A 910 16.35 25.15 5.64
N VAL A 911 15.91 26.30 6.13
CA VAL A 911 16.82 27.37 6.58
C VAL A 911 16.57 27.74 8.04
N HIS A 912 17.63 27.66 8.83
CA HIS A 912 17.67 28.08 10.23
C HIS A 912 18.54 29.33 10.38
N TYR A 913 18.22 30.17 11.37
CA TYR A 913 18.92 31.41 11.68
C TYR A 913 19.11 31.52 13.20
N ASP A 914 19.96 32.43 13.65
CA ASP A 914 19.99 32.87 15.04
C ASP A 914 18.63 33.46 15.50
N ASP A 915 18.37 33.40 16.82
CA ASP A 915 17.11 33.86 17.43
C ASP A 915 16.80 35.32 17.10
N ASP A 916 17.82 36.19 17.06
CA ASP A 916 17.68 37.62 16.75
C ASP A 916 17.13 37.82 15.32
N ASN A 917 17.66 37.11 14.33
CA ASN A 917 17.14 37.18 12.96
C ASN A 917 15.73 36.58 12.86
N TRP A 918 15.44 35.47 13.54
CA TRP A 918 14.08 34.93 13.59
C TRP A 918 13.07 35.93 14.18
N GLN A 919 13.42 36.60 15.28
CA GLN A 919 12.58 37.64 15.87
C GLN A 919 12.37 38.81 14.91
N ALA A 920 13.42 39.23 14.18
CA ALA A 920 13.29 40.26 13.15
C ALA A 920 12.40 39.84 11.97
N LEU A 921 12.42 38.56 11.56
CA LEU A 921 11.52 38.00 10.54
C LEU A 921 10.06 37.92 11.03
N VAL A 922 9.83 37.49 12.28
CA VAL A 922 8.50 37.48 12.91
C VAL A 922 7.96 38.91 13.04
N GLN A 923 8.78 39.85 13.49
CA GLN A 923 8.40 41.26 13.59
C GLN A 923 8.12 41.87 12.20
N GLN A 924 8.85 41.49 11.15
CA GLN A 924 8.54 41.90 9.79
C GLN A 924 7.19 41.36 9.33
N LEU A 925 6.87 40.09 9.59
CA LEU A 925 5.55 39.51 9.29
C LEU A 925 4.43 40.26 10.03
N GLU A 926 4.60 40.55 11.32
CA GLU A 926 3.61 41.28 12.12
C GLU A 926 3.43 42.73 11.65
N ASN A 927 4.52 43.44 11.32
CA ASN A 927 4.46 44.83 10.86
C ASN A 927 3.89 44.94 9.44
N ASP A 928 4.54 44.30 8.49
CA ASP A 928 4.17 44.25 7.06
C ASP A 928 4.66 42.94 6.43
N HIS A 929 3.78 41.94 6.42
CA HIS A 929 4.02 40.66 5.78
C HIS A 929 4.19 40.76 4.25
N THR A 930 3.69 41.81 3.59
CA THR A 930 3.68 41.90 2.12
C THR A 930 5.06 42.13 1.50
N VAL A 931 6.05 42.52 2.32
CA VAL A 931 7.48 42.56 1.95
C VAL A 931 8.00 41.18 1.51
N PHE A 932 7.42 40.10 2.06
CA PHE A 932 7.69 38.72 1.66
C PHE A 932 6.69 38.23 0.61
N THR A 933 7.17 37.44 -0.36
CA THR A 933 6.28 36.77 -1.32
C THR A 933 5.35 35.76 -0.62
N THR A 934 4.28 35.34 -1.29
CA THR A 934 3.37 34.30 -0.77
C THR A 934 4.15 33.03 -0.39
N GLU A 935 5.07 32.61 -1.26
CA GLU A 935 5.94 31.45 -1.02
C GLU A 935 6.90 31.67 0.15
N ASP A 936 7.43 32.88 0.31
CA ASP A 936 8.34 33.21 1.40
C ASP A 936 7.65 33.14 2.77
N ARG A 937 6.39 33.60 2.86
CA ARG A 937 5.61 33.54 4.10
C ARG A 937 5.26 32.11 4.48
N SER A 938 4.87 31.29 3.50
CA SER A 938 4.72 29.84 3.68
C SER A 938 6.02 29.20 4.17
N SER A 939 7.15 29.50 3.54
CA SER A 939 8.42 28.87 3.91
C SER A 939 8.86 29.20 5.34
N LEU A 940 8.61 30.44 5.80
CA LEU A 940 8.95 30.86 7.16
C LEU A 940 8.13 30.11 8.22
N ILE A 941 6.84 29.88 7.96
CA ILE A 941 5.98 29.09 8.86
C ILE A 941 6.39 27.61 8.85
N ASP A 942 6.54 27.01 7.67
CA ASP A 942 6.89 25.59 7.55
C ASP A 942 8.27 25.28 8.17
N ASP A 943 9.29 26.10 7.90
CA ASP A 943 10.60 25.95 8.53
C ASP A 943 10.51 26.16 10.05
N ALA A 944 9.84 27.21 10.54
CA ALA A 944 9.79 27.48 11.98
C ALA A 944 9.19 26.31 12.79
N PHE A 945 8.06 25.75 12.35
CA PHE A 945 7.43 24.62 13.04
C PHE A 945 8.25 23.33 12.94
N ASN A 946 8.82 23.00 11.77
CA ASN A 946 9.61 21.77 11.62
C ASN A 946 10.99 21.87 12.29
N LEU A 947 11.62 23.05 12.30
CA LEU A 947 12.83 23.32 13.07
C LEU A 947 12.58 23.26 14.57
N ALA A 948 11.42 23.74 15.05
CA ALA A 948 11.05 23.60 16.46
C ALA A 948 10.77 22.14 16.84
N ARG A 949 10.10 21.37 15.97
CA ARG A 949 9.90 19.93 16.13
C ARG A 949 11.22 19.16 16.23
N ALA A 950 12.17 19.45 15.35
CA ALA A 950 13.52 18.87 15.38
C ALA A 950 14.47 19.53 16.42
N GLY A 951 14.01 20.53 17.18
CA GLY A 951 14.80 21.14 18.27
C GLY A 951 15.91 22.11 17.85
N TYR A 952 15.89 22.60 16.61
CA TYR A 952 16.74 23.71 16.15
C TYR A 952 16.19 25.07 16.58
N LEU A 953 14.85 25.22 16.65
CA LEU A 953 14.19 26.48 17.02
C LEU A 953 13.40 26.32 18.33
N LYS A 954 13.21 27.42 19.06
CA LYS A 954 12.33 27.44 20.24
C LYS A 954 10.86 27.56 19.82
N TYR A 955 9.97 26.92 20.56
CA TYR A 955 8.54 26.88 20.23
C TYR A 955 7.81 28.21 20.39
N ASP A 956 8.29 29.11 21.26
CA ASP A 956 7.77 30.48 21.41
C ASP A 956 7.97 31.31 20.12
N ILE A 957 9.15 31.23 19.51
CA ILE A 957 9.45 31.87 18.22
C ILE A 957 8.60 31.25 17.10
N ALA A 958 8.50 29.91 17.06
CA ALA A 958 7.71 29.23 16.03
C ALA A 958 6.21 29.58 16.12
N LEU A 959 5.63 29.61 17.33
CA LEU A 959 4.25 30.04 17.56
C LEU A 959 4.07 31.54 17.29
N GLY A 960 5.10 32.36 17.49
CA GLY A 960 5.13 33.77 17.09
C GLY A 960 4.90 34.00 15.59
N THR A 961 5.31 33.07 14.72
CA THR A 961 4.99 33.16 13.27
C THR A 961 3.49 33.14 12.95
N LEU A 962 2.63 32.72 13.89
CA LEU A 962 1.17 32.74 13.73
C LEU A 962 0.53 34.11 14.06
N ASN A 963 1.29 35.07 14.58
CA ASN A 963 0.73 36.33 15.07
C ASN A 963 0.16 37.20 13.95
N TYR A 964 0.85 37.27 12.80
CA TYR A 964 0.40 38.06 11.66
C TYR A 964 -0.81 37.48 10.92
N LEU A 965 -1.20 36.23 11.17
CA LEU A 965 -2.21 35.53 10.35
C LEU A 965 -3.56 36.24 10.27
N GLY A 966 -3.95 37.02 11.29
CA GLY A 966 -5.15 37.87 11.24
C GLY A 966 -5.11 38.98 10.16
N LYS A 967 -3.97 39.20 9.49
CA LYS A 967 -3.79 40.08 8.33
C LYS A 967 -3.62 39.30 7.01
N GLU A 968 -3.40 37.99 7.06
CA GLU A 968 -3.16 37.17 5.86
C GLU A 968 -4.46 36.89 5.10
N THR A 969 -4.38 36.94 3.77
CA THR A 969 -5.51 36.74 2.86
C THR A 969 -5.24 35.74 1.73
N LYS A 970 -4.00 35.27 1.58
CA LYS A 970 -3.63 34.26 0.57
C LYS A 970 -3.85 32.84 1.09
N TYR A 971 -4.31 31.96 0.19
CA TYR A 971 -4.57 30.56 0.50
C TYR A 971 -3.31 29.80 0.95
N VAL A 972 -2.18 29.97 0.26
CA VAL A 972 -1.00 29.12 0.46
C VAL A 972 -0.35 29.31 1.85
N PRO A 973 -0.13 30.53 2.39
CA PRO A 973 0.40 30.72 3.75
C PRO A 973 -0.56 30.24 4.83
N TRP A 974 -1.87 30.48 4.67
CA TRP A 974 -2.89 29.93 5.56
C TRP A 974 -2.88 28.40 5.58
N LYS A 975 -2.83 27.78 4.40
CA LYS A 975 -2.83 26.31 4.30
C LYS A 975 -1.52 25.71 4.83
N THR A 976 -0.38 26.37 4.63
CA THR A 976 0.87 25.98 5.32
C THR A 976 0.70 26.05 6.84
N ALA A 977 0.20 27.16 7.41
CA ALA A 977 0.00 27.29 8.84
C ALA A 977 -0.91 26.19 9.43
N LEU A 978 -2.03 25.89 8.76
CA LEU A 978 -2.93 24.80 9.17
C LEU A 978 -2.26 23.43 9.07
N ASN A 979 -1.45 23.17 8.03
CA ASN A 979 -0.71 21.92 7.89
C ASN A 979 0.37 21.77 8.99
N SER A 980 1.10 22.84 9.31
CA SER A 980 2.10 22.86 10.40
C SER A 980 1.46 22.66 11.78
N LEU A 981 0.28 23.26 12.01
CA LEU A 981 -0.51 23.09 13.23
C LEU A 981 -1.10 21.68 13.36
N GLY A 982 -1.38 20.97 12.26
CA GLY A 982 -1.95 19.62 12.28
C GLY A 982 -1.12 18.58 13.04
N PHE A 983 0.21 18.75 13.13
CA PHE A 983 1.03 17.91 14.02
C PHE A 983 0.71 18.17 15.50
N LEU A 984 0.57 19.44 15.89
CA LEU A 984 0.22 19.81 17.26
C LEU A 984 -1.23 19.43 17.61
N GLU A 985 -2.17 19.57 16.66
CA GLU A 985 -3.55 19.10 16.78
C GLU A 985 -3.60 17.60 17.08
N HIS A 986 -2.84 16.80 16.32
CA HIS A 986 -2.76 15.36 16.52
C HIS A 986 -2.10 14.97 17.86
N ILE A 987 -0.90 15.48 18.14
CA ILE A 987 -0.09 15.06 19.30
C ILE A 987 -0.66 15.53 20.64
N LEU A 988 -1.45 16.60 20.64
CA LEU A 988 -2.12 17.14 21.83
C LEU A 988 -3.57 16.66 21.97
N SER A 989 -4.12 15.92 21.00
CA SER A 989 -5.56 15.60 20.92
C SER A 989 -6.14 14.95 22.20
N ASP A 990 -5.38 14.07 22.85
CA ASP A 990 -5.72 13.38 24.10
C ASP A 990 -5.07 14.03 25.36
N ARG A 991 -4.45 15.20 25.22
CA ARG A 991 -3.71 15.90 26.28
C ARG A 991 -4.53 17.06 26.88
N PRO A 992 -4.32 17.42 28.17
CA PRO A 992 -4.99 18.57 28.79
C PRO A 992 -4.77 19.92 28.08
N ALA A 993 -3.70 20.05 27.29
CA ALA A 993 -3.39 21.24 26.51
C ALA A 993 -4.37 21.50 25.35
N ASN A 994 -5.08 20.47 24.87
CA ASN A 994 -5.94 20.54 23.68
C ASN A 994 -6.95 21.71 23.74
N GLY A 995 -7.59 21.93 24.89
CA GLY A 995 -8.59 23.00 25.04
C GLY A 995 -8.02 24.42 24.84
N ASN A 996 -6.76 24.67 25.21
CA ASN A 996 -6.09 25.94 24.90
C ASN A 996 -5.61 25.98 23.44
N PHE A 997 -5.15 24.85 22.90
CA PHE A 997 -4.72 24.76 21.51
C PHE A 997 -5.88 25.02 20.53
N GLN A 998 -7.06 24.45 20.78
CA GLN A 998 -8.28 24.76 20.04
C GLN A 998 -8.68 26.24 20.16
N ARG A 999 -8.59 26.85 21.36
CA ARG A 999 -8.79 28.29 21.54
C ARG A 999 -7.82 29.12 20.68
N LEU A 1000 -6.55 28.73 20.60
CA LEU A 1000 -5.56 29.40 19.76
C LEU A 1000 -6.00 29.40 18.29
N ILE A 1001 -6.35 28.23 17.73
CA ILE A 1001 -6.79 28.13 16.33
C ILE A 1001 -8.01 29.01 16.10
N ARG A 1002 -9.08 28.87 16.93
CA ARG A 1002 -10.29 29.71 16.83
C ARG A 1002 -9.97 31.20 16.82
N SER A 1003 -9.10 31.65 17.72
CA SER A 1003 -8.70 33.07 17.82
C SER A 1003 -8.03 33.62 16.56
N LYS A 1004 -7.36 32.77 15.76
CA LYS A 1004 -6.73 33.18 14.50
C LYS A 1004 -7.72 33.12 13.32
N VAL A 1005 -8.60 32.13 13.26
CA VAL A 1005 -9.47 31.91 12.08
C VAL A 1005 -10.80 32.65 12.11
N LYS A 1006 -11.36 32.99 13.29
CA LYS A 1006 -12.76 33.44 13.43
C LYS A 1006 -13.11 34.65 12.56
N ALA A 1007 -12.31 35.71 12.61
CA ALA A 1007 -12.58 36.94 11.84
C ALA A 1007 -12.63 36.70 10.32
N LEU A 1008 -11.75 35.84 9.80
CA LEU A 1008 -11.73 35.48 8.38
C LEU A 1008 -12.83 34.48 8.01
N ALA A 1009 -13.20 33.57 8.92
CA ALA A 1009 -14.34 32.66 8.76
C ALA A 1009 -15.64 33.46 8.61
N ASP A 1010 -15.87 34.44 9.49
CA ASP A 1010 -17.04 35.32 9.48
C ASP A 1010 -17.09 36.19 8.21
N GLN A 1011 -15.95 36.65 7.71
CA GLN A 1011 -15.85 37.40 6.44
C GLN A 1011 -16.14 36.53 5.20
N LEU A 1012 -15.68 35.28 5.18
CA LEU A 1012 -15.81 34.37 4.04
C LEU A 1012 -17.22 33.79 3.94
N GLY A 1013 -17.83 33.45 5.08
CA GLY A 1013 -19.22 32.98 5.19
C GLY A 1013 -19.49 31.62 4.56
N TRP A 1014 -20.72 31.12 4.79
CA TRP A 1014 -21.19 29.79 4.38
C TRP A 1014 -21.85 29.73 2.99
N GLU A 1015 -21.65 30.76 2.17
CA GLU A 1015 -22.23 30.85 0.82
C GLU A 1015 -21.18 31.39 -0.16
N ASN A 1016 -21.12 30.80 -1.35
CA ASN A 1016 -20.28 31.28 -2.45
C ASN A 1016 -20.93 32.50 -3.11
N LYS A 1017 -20.12 33.54 -3.34
CA LYS A 1017 -20.53 34.77 -4.02
C LYS A 1017 -20.16 34.69 -5.50
N GLN A 1018 -20.91 35.41 -6.34
CA GLN A 1018 -20.71 35.38 -7.79
C GLN A 1018 -19.32 35.90 -8.24
N ASP A 1019 -18.68 36.73 -7.42
CA ASP A 1019 -17.32 37.26 -7.62
C ASP A 1019 -16.20 36.40 -6.97
N ASP A 1020 -16.54 35.27 -6.34
CA ASP A 1020 -15.54 34.42 -5.70
C ASP A 1020 -14.74 33.61 -6.71
N ASN A 1021 -13.46 33.97 -6.87
CA ASN A 1021 -12.52 33.19 -7.67
C ASN A 1021 -12.16 31.83 -7.02
N HIS A 1022 -11.51 30.98 -7.81
CA HIS A 1022 -11.09 29.62 -7.43
C HIS A 1022 -10.35 29.57 -6.08
N ILE A 1023 -9.30 30.41 -5.93
CA ILE A 1023 -8.47 30.47 -4.72
C ILE A 1023 -9.24 30.96 -3.48
N LYS A 1024 -10.18 31.90 -3.63
CA LYS A 1024 -11.02 32.39 -2.52
C LYS A 1024 -11.98 31.32 -2.01
N ARG A 1025 -12.52 30.46 -2.90
CA ARG A 1025 -13.35 29.30 -2.54
C ARG A 1025 -12.54 28.23 -1.80
N TYR A 1026 -11.30 27.98 -2.22
CA TYR A 1026 -10.35 27.15 -1.48
C TYR A 1026 -10.03 27.68 -0.08
N LEU A 1027 -9.76 29.00 0.04
CA LEU A 1027 -9.53 29.65 1.32
C LEU A 1027 -10.75 29.51 2.24
N ARG A 1028 -11.98 29.72 1.72
CA ARG A 1028 -13.22 29.50 2.46
C ARG A 1028 -13.30 28.10 3.06
N SER A 1029 -13.16 27.05 2.25
CA SER A 1029 -13.25 25.67 2.75
C SER A 1029 -12.13 25.33 3.74
N ALA A 1030 -10.93 25.88 3.58
CA ALA A 1030 -9.82 25.67 4.53
C ALA A 1030 -10.05 26.38 5.87
N ILE A 1031 -10.50 27.64 5.87
CA ILE A 1031 -10.70 28.46 7.07
C ILE A 1031 -11.95 28.01 7.85
N LEU A 1032 -13.07 27.71 7.18
CA LEU A 1032 -14.25 27.14 7.82
C LEU A 1032 -13.94 25.74 8.38
N GLY A 1033 -13.20 24.91 7.64
CA GLY A 1033 -12.77 23.60 8.14
C GLY A 1033 -11.96 23.70 9.43
N ALA A 1034 -11.00 24.63 9.50
CA ALA A 1034 -10.19 24.88 10.69
C ALA A 1034 -11.00 25.46 11.87
N ALA A 1035 -11.98 26.33 11.61
CA ALA A 1035 -12.86 26.85 12.66
C ALA A 1035 -13.71 25.71 13.28
N CYS A 1036 -14.31 24.87 12.44
CA CYS A 1036 -15.14 23.76 12.89
C CYS A 1036 -14.30 22.63 13.54
N SER A 1037 -13.08 22.32 13.07
CA SER A 1037 -12.21 21.32 13.72
C SER A 1037 -11.72 21.80 15.09
N ALA A 1038 -11.44 23.10 15.21
CA ALA A 1038 -11.13 23.75 16.48
C ALA A 1038 -12.35 23.95 17.38
N GLY A 1039 -13.54 23.44 17.04
CA GLY A 1039 -14.71 23.46 17.92
C GLY A 1039 -15.38 24.83 18.07
N ASP A 1040 -15.39 25.64 17.00
CA ASP A 1040 -16.14 26.90 16.97
C ASP A 1040 -17.65 26.63 16.90
N SER A 1041 -18.42 27.24 17.81
CA SER A 1041 -19.88 27.03 17.93
C SER A 1041 -20.60 27.49 16.68
N ASP A 1042 -20.31 28.71 16.21
CA ASP A 1042 -20.99 29.32 15.07
C ASP A 1042 -20.73 28.48 13.80
N CYS A 1043 -19.49 28.01 13.62
CA CYS A 1043 -19.12 27.12 12.53
C CYS A 1043 -19.93 25.80 12.57
N ILE A 1044 -19.94 25.12 13.72
CA ILE A 1044 -20.61 23.82 13.89
C ILE A 1044 -22.14 23.95 13.77
N GLU A 1045 -22.73 24.98 14.37
CA GLU A 1045 -24.16 25.23 14.33
C GLU A 1045 -24.62 25.56 12.91
N ASN A 1046 -23.91 26.43 12.18
CA ASN A 1046 -24.22 26.73 10.78
C ASN A 1046 -24.14 25.47 9.90
N ALA A 1047 -23.06 24.69 9.99
CA ALA A 1047 -22.93 23.45 9.23
C ALA A 1047 -24.07 22.46 9.52
N THR A 1048 -24.41 22.29 10.80
CA THR A 1048 -25.47 21.38 11.26
C THR A 1048 -26.87 21.87 10.83
N GLN A 1049 -27.10 23.19 10.87
CA GLN A 1049 -28.37 23.80 10.46
C GLN A 1049 -28.57 23.69 8.94
N ILE A 1050 -27.56 24.00 8.13
CA ILE A 1050 -27.58 23.85 6.67
C ILE A 1050 -27.85 22.37 6.29
N PHE A 1051 -27.23 21.41 7.00
CA PHE A 1051 -27.49 19.99 6.81
C PHE A 1051 -28.94 19.60 7.12
N LYS A 1052 -29.51 20.08 8.22
CA LYS A 1052 -30.92 19.84 8.61
C LYS A 1052 -31.91 20.49 7.66
N GLU A 1053 -31.63 21.70 7.17
CA GLU A 1053 -32.42 22.37 6.14
C GLU A 1053 -32.44 21.59 4.82
N TRP A 1054 -31.29 21.05 4.43
CA TRP A 1054 -31.18 20.20 3.24
C TRP A 1054 -31.89 18.86 3.41
N LYS A 1055 -31.72 18.16 4.54
CA LYS A 1055 -32.45 16.92 4.86
C LYS A 1055 -33.97 17.10 4.83
N SER A 1056 -34.45 18.23 5.38
CA SER A 1056 -35.89 18.55 5.43
C SER A 1056 -36.45 19.18 4.15
N GLY A 1057 -35.64 19.40 3.11
CA GLY A 1057 -36.05 20.03 1.85
C GLY A 1057 -36.36 21.53 1.96
N LYS A 1058 -36.07 22.18 3.11
CA LYS A 1058 -36.18 23.64 3.28
C LYS A 1058 -35.12 24.39 2.47
N ARG A 1059 -33.96 23.76 2.29
CA ARG A 1059 -32.88 24.22 1.41
C ARG A 1059 -32.72 23.18 0.30
N SER A 1060 -32.85 23.61 -0.96
CA SER A 1060 -32.75 22.71 -2.11
C SER A 1060 -31.36 22.11 -2.27
N GLU A 1061 -30.32 22.94 -2.14
CA GLU A 1061 -28.93 22.55 -2.38
C GLU A 1061 -27.94 23.16 -1.38
N ILE A 1062 -26.79 22.52 -1.25
CA ILE A 1062 -25.64 22.98 -0.48
C ILE A 1062 -24.53 23.34 -1.46
N ASP A 1063 -23.87 24.47 -1.20
CA ASP A 1063 -22.72 24.96 -1.97
C ASP A 1063 -21.64 23.89 -2.15
N VAL A 1064 -21.23 23.65 -3.40
CA VAL A 1064 -20.48 22.44 -3.79
C VAL A 1064 -19.14 22.25 -3.05
N ASP A 1065 -18.47 23.34 -2.67
CA ASP A 1065 -17.20 23.35 -1.95
C ASP A 1065 -17.36 23.19 -0.43
N LEU A 1066 -18.58 23.42 0.07
CA LEU A 1066 -18.92 23.35 1.49
C LEU A 1066 -19.62 22.05 1.87
N ARG A 1067 -20.16 21.30 0.89
CA ARG A 1067 -20.78 19.97 1.08
C ARG A 1067 -19.96 19.06 1.99
N THR A 1068 -18.64 18.95 1.79
CA THR A 1068 -17.77 18.12 2.64
C THR A 1068 -17.84 18.52 4.12
N LEU A 1069 -17.83 19.82 4.42
CA LEU A 1069 -17.93 20.33 5.79
C LEU A 1069 -19.35 20.16 6.35
N VAL A 1070 -20.37 20.55 5.57
CA VAL A 1070 -21.78 20.46 5.97
C VAL A 1070 -22.19 19.01 6.26
N TYR A 1071 -21.78 18.05 5.43
CA TYR A 1071 -22.04 16.64 5.66
C TYR A 1071 -21.27 16.10 6.87
N TYR A 1072 -19.97 16.38 6.97
CA TYR A 1072 -19.14 15.89 8.08
C TYR A 1072 -19.62 16.43 9.43
N TYR A 1073 -19.78 17.75 9.56
CA TYR A 1073 -20.20 18.36 10.82
C TYR A 1073 -21.69 18.14 11.11
N GLY A 1074 -22.54 18.02 10.08
CA GLY A 1074 -23.90 17.51 10.21
C GLY A 1074 -23.92 16.16 10.91
N ILE A 1075 -23.32 15.13 10.29
CA ILE A 1075 -23.27 13.76 10.86
C ILE A 1075 -22.61 13.72 12.23
N SER A 1076 -21.54 14.48 12.46
CA SER A 1076 -20.84 14.47 13.75
C SER A 1076 -21.65 15.02 14.93
N ASN A 1077 -22.77 15.72 14.66
CA ASN A 1077 -23.66 16.31 15.68
C ASN A 1077 -25.12 15.83 15.53
N THR A 1078 -25.35 14.71 14.84
CA THR A 1078 -26.68 14.09 14.65
C THR A 1078 -26.63 12.58 14.97
N GLY A 1079 -27.75 11.88 14.83
CA GLY A 1079 -27.88 10.49 15.26
C GLY A 1079 -27.87 9.46 14.13
N GLU A 1080 -28.27 8.24 14.47
CA GLU A 1080 -28.44 7.11 13.55
C GLU A 1080 -29.37 7.43 12.36
N GLU A 1081 -30.47 8.17 12.59
CA GLU A 1081 -31.44 8.50 11.54
C GLU A 1081 -30.80 9.31 10.39
N GLU A 1082 -30.03 10.35 10.74
CA GLU A 1082 -29.28 11.15 9.76
C GLU A 1082 -28.18 10.34 9.07
N TRP A 1083 -27.51 9.45 9.81
CA TRP A 1083 -26.45 8.61 9.26
C TRP A 1083 -27.00 7.62 8.23
N ASN A 1084 -28.08 6.91 8.56
CA ASN A 1084 -28.75 5.98 7.65
C ASN A 1084 -29.27 6.70 6.39
N TRP A 1085 -29.88 7.87 6.54
CA TRP A 1085 -30.34 8.69 5.42
C TRP A 1085 -29.19 9.17 4.51
N LEU A 1086 -28.04 9.53 5.08
CA LEU A 1086 -26.85 9.89 4.29
C LEU A 1086 -26.22 8.67 3.61
N TYR A 1087 -26.29 7.49 4.24
CA TYR A 1087 -25.83 6.24 3.68
C TYR A 1087 -26.69 5.80 2.48
N GLU A 1088 -28.02 5.96 2.56
CA GLU A 1088 -28.93 5.77 1.42
C GLU A 1088 -28.57 6.71 0.24
N LYS A 1089 -28.24 7.98 0.52
CA LYS A 1089 -27.74 8.90 -0.52
C LYS A 1089 -26.41 8.45 -1.11
N PHE A 1090 -25.49 7.93 -0.29
CA PHE A 1090 -24.22 7.37 -0.76
C PHE A 1090 -24.41 6.15 -1.68
N LEU A 1091 -25.38 5.27 -1.35
CA LEU A 1091 -25.72 4.13 -2.20
C LEU A 1091 -26.33 4.57 -3.53
N ASN A 1092 -27.30 5.50 -3.48
CA ASN A 1092 -28.12 5.89 -4.63
C ASN A 1092 -27.45 6.91 -5.58
N THR A 1093 -26.37 7.58 -5.18
CA THR A 1093 -25.71 8.56 -6.07
C THR A 1093 -24.86 7.89 -7.16
N THR A 1094 -25.01 8.37 -8.40
CA THR A 1094 -24.17 8.05 -9.57
C THR A 1094 -22.99 9.01 -9.73
N GLU A 1095 -22.94 10.09 -8.94
CA GLU A 1095 -21.92 11.12 -9.02
C GLU A 1095 -20.69 10.73 -8.18
N ALA A 1096 -19.63 10.24 -8.85
CA ALA A 1096 -18.43 9.75 -8.17
C ALA A 1096 -17.79 10.79 -7.23
N SER A 1097 -17.75 12.07 -7.67
CA SER A 1097 -17.21 13.18 -6.85
C SER A 1097 -18.05 13.47 -5.61
N GLU A 1098 -19.37 13.29 -5.67
CA GLU A 1098 -20.29 13.45 -4.54
C GLU A 1098 -20.22 12.23 -3.61
N LYS A 1099 -20.13 11.02 -4.18
CA LYS A 1099 -20.00 9.75 -3.46
C LYS A 1099 -18.79 9.75 -2.52
N SER A 1100 -17.65 10.29 -2.95
CA SER A 1100 -16.47 10.47 -2.08
C SER A 1100 -16.71 11.43 -0.90
N LYS A 1101 -17.49 12.51 -1.07
CA LYS A 1101 -17.81 13.46 0.02
C LYS A 1101 -18.72 12.79 1.06
N LEU A 1102 -19.74 12.06 0.60
CA LEU A 1102 -20.66 11.30 1.45
C LEU A 1102 -19.91 10.20 2.23
N MET A 1103 -19.02 9.46 1.56
CA MET A 1103 -18.15 8.45 2.17
C MET A 1103 -17.29 9.01 3.30
N TYR A 1104 -16.70 10.20 3.11
CA TYR A 1104 -15.95 10.88 4.16
C TYR A 1104 -16.84 11.29 5.34
N ALA A 1105 -18.03 11.83 5.06
CA ALA A 1105 -18.96 12.29 6.10
C ALA A 1105 -19.56 11.14 6.94
N LEU A 1106 -19.76 9.96 6.36
CA LEU A 1106 -20.22 8.78 7.11
C LEU A 1106 -19.22 8.34 8.21
N ALA A 1107 -17.93 8.62 8.03
CA ALA A 1107 -16.91 8.39 9.05
C ALA A 1107 -16.91 9.46 10.17
N ALA A 1108 -17.71 10.52 10.08
CA ALA A 1108 -17.77 11.62 11.05
C ALA A 1108 -18.59 11.31 12.32
N SER A 1109 -19.32 10.19 12.34
CA SER A 1109 -20.18 9.82 13.47
C SER A 1109 -19.38 9.73 14.78
N ARG A 1110 -19.99 10.13 15.89
CA ARG A 1110 -19.42 9.97 17.25
C ARG A 1110 -19.88 8.66 17.92
N GLU A 1111 -20.84 7.96 17.32
CA GLU A 1111 -21.34 6.67 17.79
C GLU A 1111 -20.38 5.55 17.37
N THR A 1112 -19.66 4.99 18.34
CA THR A 1112 -18.60 3.98 18.10
C THR A 1112 -19.13 2.69 17.46
N TRP A 1113 -20.39 2.34 17.71
CA TRP A 1113 -21.02 1.18 17.10
C TRP A 1113 -21.34 1.42 15.61
N ILE A 1114 -21.74 2.65 15.22
CA ILE A 1114 -21.92 3.03 13.81
C ILE A 1114 -20.57 2.96 13.07
N LEU A 1115 -19.50 3.49 13.68
CA LEU A 1115 -18.16 3.44 13.08
C LEU A 1115 -17.66 1.99 12.90
N ASN A 1116 -17.90 1.10 13.87
CA ASN A 1116 -17.57 -0.33 13.73
C ASN A 1116 -18.38 -1.02 12.63
N THR A 1117 -19.68 -0.72 12.51
CA THR A 1117 -20.52 -1.21 11.41
C THR A 1117 -19.99 -0.71 10.05
N TYR A 1118 -19.60 0.57 9.97
CA TYR A 1118 -19.07 1.17 8.75
C TYR A 1118 -17.69 0.63 8.34
N LEU A 1119 -16.80 0.37 9.31
CA LEU A 1119 -15.57 -0.39 9.08
C LEU A 1119 -15.88 -1.77 8.51
N GLY A 1120 -16.87 -2.49 9.05
CA GLY A 1120 -17.33 -3.77 8.50
C GLY A 1120 -17.76 -3.70 7.02
N TYR A 1121 -18.32 -2.58 6.57
CA TYR A 1121 -18.71 -2.39 5.18
C TYR A 1121 -17.50 -2.26 4.23
N SER A 1122 -16.29 -1.93 4.72
CA SER A 1122 -15.09 -1.88 3.88
C SER A 1122 -14.61 -3.26 3.40
N LEU A 1123 -15.11 -4.35 3.99
CA LEU A 1123 -14.84 -5.73 3.55
C LEU A 1123 -15.94 -6.28 2.62
N ASP A 1124 -17.03 -5.52 2.44
CA ASP A 1124 -18.18 -5.90 1.63
C ASP A 1124 -18.23 -5.07 0.35
N SER A 1125 -17.72 -5.65 -0.74
CA SER A 1125 -17.64 -4.98 -2.05
C SER A 1125 -19.00 -4.53 -2.63
N SER A 1126 -20.12 -5.06 -2.13
CA SER A 1126 -21.47 -4.61 -2.51
C SER A 1126 -21.88 -3.29 -1.84
N LYS A 1127 -21.24 -2.93 -0.73
CA LYS A 1127 -21.49 -1.69 0.04
C LYS A 1127 -20.44 -0.63 -0.23
N ILE A 1128 -19.15 -0.99 -0.11
CA ILE A 1128 -18.01 -0.12 -0.40
C ILE A 1128 -17.17 -0.81 -1.46
N ARG A 1129 -16.98 -0.19 -2.63
CA ARG A 1129 -16.11 -0.75 -3.67
C ARG A 1129 -14.72 -1.02 -3.07
N SER A 1130 -14.11 -2.15 -3.45
CA SER A 1130 -12.78 -2.55 -2.95
C SER A 1130 -11.70 -1.48 -3.16
N GLN A 1131 -11.90 -0.58 -4.14
CA GLN A 1131 -11.01 0.55 -4.41
C GLN A 1131 -11.02 1.68 -3.38
N ASP A 1132 -12.05 1.73 -2.53
CA ASP A 1132 -12.35 2.81 -1.58
C ASP A 1132 -12.36 2.33 -0.12
N ALA A 1133 -12.26 1.02 0.11
CA ALA A 1133 -12.21 0.40 1.43
C ALA A 1133 -11.10 0.96 2.35
N VAL A 1134 -9.89 1.18 1.82
CA VAL A 1134 -8.80 1.83 2.58
C VAL A 1134 -9.16 3.26 2.95
N SER A 1135 -9.86 4.00 2.08
CA SER A 1135 -10.32 5.37 2.38
C SER A 1135 -11.28 5.37 3.57
N VAL A 1136 -12.25 4.46 3.62
CA VAL A 1136 -13.16 4.29 4.77
C VAL A 1136 -12.39 4.04 6.06
N ILE A 1137 -11.46 3.08 6.06
CA ILE A 1137 -10.64 2.76 7.25
C ILE A 1137 -9.81 3.97 7.68
N SER A 1138 -9.16 4.67 6.74
CA SER A 1138 -8.38 5.87 7.05
C SER A 1138 -9.25 7.00 7.59
N TYR A 1139 -10.45 7.23 7.05
CA TYR A 1139 -11.36 8.27 7.55
C TYR A 1139 -11.85 7.99 8.97
N VAL A 1140 -12.15 6.73 9.29
CA VAL A 1140 -12.47 6.32 10.68
C VAL A 1140 -11.23 6.43 11.58
N ALA A 1141 -10.02 6.16 11.08
CA ALA A 1141 -8.78 6.33 11.84
C ALA A 1141 -8.48 7.80 12.19
N TYR A 1142 -8.88 8.75 11.32
CA TYR A 1142 -8.77 10.19 11.57
C TYR A 1142 -9.89 10.74 12.46
N ASN A 1143 -10.98 10.00 12.69
CA ASN A 1143 -12.00 10.38 13.66
C ASN A 1143 -11.45 10.24 15.10
N PRO A 1144 -11.55 11.26 15.97
CA PRO A 1144 -11.04 11.20 17.34
C PRO A 1144 -11.53 10.01 18.17
N VAL A 1145 -12.77 9.53 17.97
CA VAL A 1145 -13.28 8.32 18.64
C VAL A 1145 -13.08 7.04 17.83
N GLY A 1146 -12.70 7.16 16.55
CA GLY A 1146 -12.50 6.05 15.62
C GLY A 1146 -11.06 5.52 15.53
N LYS A 1147 -10.04 6.32 15.91
CA LYS A 1147 -8.60 5.97 15.86
C LYS A 1147 -8.30 4.52 16.31
N TYR A 1148 -8.66 4.17 17.54
CA TYR A 1148 -8.38 2.84 18.11
C TYR A 1148 -9.32 1.74 17.60
N LEU A 1149 -10.53 2.09 17.12
CA LEU A 1149 -11.44 1.16 16.44
C LEU A 1149 -10.84 0.71 15.10
N ALA A 1150 -10.38 1.67 14.28
CA ALA A 1150 -9.75 1.38 13.00
C ALA A 1150 -8.48 0.55 13.16
N TRP A 1151 -7.62 0.86 14.15
CA TRP A 1151 -6.44 0.04 14.46
C TRP A 1151 -6.81 -1.40 14.82
N THR A 1152 -7.73 -1.58 15.77
CA THR A 1152 -8.18 -2.92 16.21
C THR A 1152 -8.84 -3.70 15.06
N PHE A 1153 -9.62 -3.02 14.23
CA PHE A 1153 -10.24 -3.59 13.04
C PHE A 1153 -9.19 -4.07 12.01
N VAL A 1154 -8.16 -3.27 11.74
CA VAL A 1154 -7.07 -3.66 10.83
C VAL A 1154 -6.28 -4.85 11.39
N GLN A 1155 -6.01 -4.89 12.69
CA GLN A 1155 -5.34 -6.04 13.32
C GLN A 1155 -6.17 -7.33 13.19
N ASN A 1156 -7.48 -7.26 13.45
CA ASN A 1156 -8.37 -8.43 13.42
C ASN A 1156 -8.67 -8.93 12.00
N ASN A 1157 -8.61 -8.05 11.00
CA ASN A 1157 -8.95 -8.35 9.60
C ASN A 1157 -7.73 -8.29 8.66
N TRP A 1158 -6.50 -8.33 9.19
CA TRP A 1158 -5.28 -8.11 8.39
C TRP A 1158 -5.21 -9.03 7.17
N LYS A 1159 -5.51 -10.32 7.33
CA LYS A 1159 -5.48 -11.28 6.23
C LYS A 1159 -6.35 -10.84 5.05
N ALA A 1160 -7.61 -10.47 5.29
CA ALA A 1160 -8.51 -10.02 4.23
C ALA A 1160 -8.01 -8.73 3.56
N LEU A 1161 -7.56 -7.74 4.35
CA LEU A 1161 -7.02 -6.49 3.84
C LEU A 1161 -5.71 -6.69 3.06
N PHE A 1162 -4.88 -7.63 3.49
CA PHE A 1162 -3.65 -8.01 2.81
C PHE A 1162 -3.95 -8.73 1.48
N ASP A 1163 -4.84 -9.71 1.48
CA ASP A 1163 -5.26 -10.44 0.28
C ASP A 1163 -5.87 -9.45 -0.77
N MET A 1164 -6.59 -8.42 -0.33
CA MET A 1164 -7.12 -7.34 -1.19
C MET A 1164 -6.07 -6.35 -1.74
N PHE A 1165 -5.00 -6.05 -0.99
CA PHE A 1165 -4.11 -4.90 -1.29
C PHE A 1165 -2.60 -5.20 -1.35
N SER A 1166 -2.16 -6.44 -1.10
CA SER A 1166 -0.75 -6.88 -1.05
C SER A 1166 0.12 -6.38 -2.21
N THR A 1167 -0.45 -6.34 -3.42
CA THR A 1167 0.21 -5.92 -4.66
C THR A 1167 0.20 -4.42 -4.93
N SER A 1168 -0.40 -3.61 -4.04
CA SER A 1168 -0.65 -2.17 -4.22
C SER A 1168 -0.01 -1.33 -3.09
N THR A 1169 1.24 -0.91 -3.31
CA THR A 1169 2.07 -0.12 -2.38
C THR A 1169 1.36 1.09 -1.79
N PHE A 1170 0.76 1.96 -2.62
CA PHE A 1170 0.08 3.16 -2.15
C PHE A 1170 -1.04 2.84 -1.15
N ARG A 1171 -1.84 1.79 -1.40
CA ARG A 1171 -2.97 1.41 -0.54
C ARG A 1171 -2.51 0.83 0.78
N LEU A 1172 -1.58 -0.14 0.80
CA LEU A 1172 -1.08 -0.67 2.07
C LEU A 1172 -0.27 0.39 2.84
N THR A 1173 0.54 1.20 2.16
CA THR A 1173 1.27 2.32 2.79
C THR A 1173 0.31 3.36 3.37
N SER A 1174 -0.79 3.67 2.69
CA SER A 1174 -1.84 4.56 3.22
C SER A 1174 -2.57 3.93 4.41
N LEU A 1175 -2.94 2.65 4.31
CA LEU A 1175 -3.57 1.90 5.38
C LEU A 1175 -2.68 1.93 6.64
N THR A 1176 -1.45 1.42 6.54
CA THR A 1176 -0.44 1.42 7.60
C THR A 1176 -0.26 2.81 8.19
N ASN A 1177 0.00 3.84 7.37
CA ASN A 1177 0.22 5.19 7.90
C ASN A 1177 -1.03 5.81 8.54
N SER A 1178 -2.24 5.49 8.09
CA SER A 1178 -3.46 6.07 8.68
C SER A 1178 -3.77 5.52 10.07
N VAL A 1179 -3.53 4.23 10.33
CA VAL A 1179 -3.85 3.58 11.62
C VAL A 1179 -2.70 3.59 12.64
N THR A 1180 -1.52 4.13 12.28
CA THR A 1180 -0.29 4.13 13.12
C THR A 1180 0.16 5.52 13.57
N GLN A 1181 -0.79 6.43 13.78
CA GLN A 1181 -0.51 7.79 14.24
C GLN A 1181 -0.41 7.81 15.78
N PHE A 1182 0.61 7.15 16.31
CA PHE A 1182 0.81 6.91 17.73
C PHE A 1182 1.88 7.80 18.37
N SER A 1183 1.88 7.83 19.70
CA SER A 1183 2.77 8.67 20.51
C SER A 1183 2.96 8.16 21.95
N THR A 1184 2.71 6.88 22.22
CA THR A 1184 2.89 6.27 23.55
C THR A 1184 3.70 4.98 23.44
N GLU A 1185 4.42 4.62 24.51
CA GLU A 1185 5.24 3.39 24.53
C GLU A 1185 4.38 2.13 24.37
N ALA A 1186 3.18 2.11 24.97
CA ALA A 1186 2.25 0.99 24.85
C ALA A 1186 1.73 0.80 23.41
N ASP A 1187 1.42 1.89 22.70
CA ASP A 1187 1.06 1.82 21.28
C ASP A 1187 2.25 1.29 20.45
N LEU A 1188 3.48 1.72 20.78
CA LEU A 1188 4.70 1.33 20.07
C LEU A 1188 5.02 -0.16 20.24
N GLU A 1189 4.92 -0.69 21.46
CA GLU A 1189 5.07 -2.12 21.75
C GLU A 1189 4.01 -2.94 21.02
N GLN A 1190 2.74 -2.52 21.08
CA GLN A 1190 1.64 -3.22 20.39
C GLN A 1190 1.80 -3.20 18.86
N MET A 1191 2.28 -2.08 18.30
CA MET A 1191 2.54 -1.94 16.87
C MET A 1191 3.70 -2.83 16.41
N LYS A 1192 4.83 -2.84 17.13
CA LYS A 1192 5.96 -3.76 16.87
C LYS A 1192 5.48 -5.22 16.88
N ALA A 1193 4.85 -5.64 17.97
CA ALA A 1193 4.34 -7.00 18.14
C ALA A 1193 3.28 -7.42 17.10
N PHE A 1194 2.58 -6.46 16.46
CA PHE A 1194 1.68 -6.73 15.33
C PHE A 1194 2.43 -6.84 14.00
N PHE A 1195 3.40 -5.96 13.74
CA PHE A 1195 4.21 -6.02 12.52
C PHE A 1195 5.09 -7.27 12.46
N ASP A 1196 5.67 -7.70 13.59
CA ASP A 1196 6.52 -8.89 13.68
C ASP A 1196 5.77 -10.20 13.33
N ARG A 1197 4.44 -10.23 13.51
CA ARG A 1197 3.58 -11.40 13.29
C ARG A 1197 2.68 -11.34 12.05
N SER A 1198 2.83 -10.33 11.19
CA SER A 1198 1.93 -10.10 10.04
C SER A 1198 2.69 -9.78 8.77
N GLU A 1199 2.15 -10.19 7.62
CA GLU A 1199 2.80 -10.07 6.32
C GLU A 1199 2.94 -8.60 5.89
N ALA A 1200 4.16 -8.14 5.63
CA ALA A 1200 4.41 -6.75 5.25
C ALA A 1200 4.07 -6.43 3.78
N GLY A 1201 4.26 -7.39 2.87
CA GLY A 1201 4.02 -7.21 1.43
C GLY A 1201 4.79 -6.00 0.87
N THR A 1202 4.08 -5.06 0.26
CA THR A 1202 4.64 -3.81 -0.26
C THR A 1202 4.81 -2.71 0.81
N SER A 1203 4.32 -2.90 2.05
CA SER A 1203 4.33 -1.88 3.13
C SER A 1203 5.53 -1.90 4.09
N GLU A 1204 6.54 -2.73 3.82
CA GLU A 1204 7.73 -2.92 4.67
C GLU A 1204 8.39 -1.60 5.11
N ASN A 1205 8.64 -0.68 4.18
CA ASN A 1205 9.22 0.63 4.49
C ASN A 1205 8.26 1.50 5.32
N ALA A 1206 6.95 1.47 5.01
CA ALA A 1206 5.93 2.20 5.75
C ALA A 1206 5.81 1.74 7.22
N ARG A 1207 6.04 0.45 7.49
CA ARG A 1207 6.08 -0.11 8.86
C ARG A 1207 7.29 0.41 9.64
N LYS A 1208 8.48 0.43 9.03
CA LYS A 1208 9.70 1.01 9.62
C LYS A 1208 9.52 2.50 9.93
N GLN A 1209 9.00 3.25 8.97
CA GLN A 1209 8.70 4.68 9.10
C GLN A 1209 7.64 4.97 10.18
N ALA A 1210 6.65 4.07 10.36
CA ALA A 1210 5.66 4.19 11.43
C ALA A 1210 6.26 3.96 12.83
N ILE A 1211 7.16 2.98 12.98
CA ILE A 1211 7.93 2.74 14.21
C ILE A 1211 8.79 3.96 14.54
N GLU A 1212 9.60 4.43 13.59
CA GLU A 1212 10.51 5.57 13.77
C GLU A 1212 9.73 6.86 14.13
N ARG A 1213 8.67 7.17 13.38
CA ARG A 1213 7.79 8.32 13.66
C ARG A 1213 7.15 8.24 15.05
N THR A 1214 6.75 7.05 15.49
CA THR A 1214 6.16 6.86 16.83
C THR A 1214 7.20 7.08 17.93
N GLN A 1215 8.43 6.58 17.76
CA GLN A 1215 9.54 6.86 18.68
C GLN A 1215 9.84 8.36 18.75
N ALA A 1216 9.97 9.02 17.60
CA ALA A 1216 10.22 10.47 17.54
C ALA A 1216 9.09 11.27 18.20
N ASN A 1217 7.84 10.86 18.06
CA ASN A 1217 6.69 11.47 18.75
C ASN A 1217 6.75 11.31 20.27
N ILE A 1218 7.20 10.14 20.78
CA ILE A 1218 7.38 9.88 22.22
C ILE A 1218 8.48 10.79 22.80
N GLU A 1219 9.66 10.85 22.16
CA GLU A 1219 10.76 11.72 22.60
C GLU A 1219 10.40 13.21 22.50
N TRP A 1220 9.63 13.58 21.48
CA TRP A 1220 9.13 14.95 21.33
C TRP A 1220 8.19 15.35 22.48
N LEU A 1221 7.26 14.48 22.89
CA LEU A 1221 6.35 14.74 24.01
C LEU A 1221 7.14 14.95 25.31
N LYS A 1222 8.07 14.03 25.63
CA LYS A 1222 8.95 14.13 26.82
C LYS A 1222 9.69 15.46 26.93
N LYS A 1223 10.02 16.10 25.80
CA LYS A 1223 10.82 17.33 25.75
C LYS A 1223 10.01 18.62 25.66
N TYR A 1224 8.85 18.63 24.99
CA TYR A 1224 8.16 19.87 24.62
C TYR A 1224 6.72 20.01 25.12
N GLU A 1225 6.09 18.95 25.66
CA GLU A 1225 4.68 19.02 26.09
C GLU A 1225 4.46 20.11 27.15
N GLU A 1226 5.30 20.17 28.20
CA GLU A 1226 5.18 21.17 29.27
C GLU A 1226 5.44 22.59 28.77
N ILE A 1227 6.42 22.76 27.87
CA ILE A 1227 6.78 24.05 27.27
C ILE A 1227 5.59 24.64 26.50
N ILE A 1228 4.99 23.84 25.62
CA ILE A 1228 3.85 24.25 24.79
C ILE A 1228 2.60 24.44 25.65
N THR A 1229 2.36 23.55 26.62
CA THR A 1229 1.25 23.66 27.58
C THR A 1229 1.32 24.98 28.37
N THR A 1230 2.53 25.37 28.80
CA THR A 1230 2.77 26.61 29.55
C THR A 1230 2.62 27.83 28.65
N TRP A 1231 3.17 27.80 27.44
CA TRP A 1231 3.00 28.88 26.45
C TRP A 1231 1.51 29.10 26.12
N LEU A 1232 0.76 28.01 25.89
CA LEU A 1232 -0.67 28.07 25.59
C LEU A 1232 -1.49 28.63 26.77
N LYS A 1233 -1.15 28.28 28.01
CA LYS A 1233 -1.78 28.89 29.20
C LYS A 1233 -1.51 30.38 29.27
N ASN A 1234 -0.28 30.81 29.02
CA ASN A 1234 0.12 32.22 29.19
C ASN A 1234 -0.39 33.15 28.08
N ASN A 1235 -0.56 32.64 26.85
CA ASN A 1235 -0.92 33.46 25.68
C ASN A 1235 -2.39 33.29 25.22
N VAL A 1236 -3.11 32.30 25.76
CA VAL A 1236 -4.50 31.96 25.36
C VAL A 1236 -5.41 31.73 26.58
N GLY A 1237 -4.84 31.69 27.79
CA GLY A 1237 -5.56 31.38 29.02
C GLY A 1237 -6.26 32.58 29.66
N SER A 1238 -7.29 33.10 28.99
CA SER A 1238 -8.38 33.89 29.60
C SER A 1238 -9.67 33.71 28.80
#